data_AF-A0A775TJR9-F1
#
_entry.id   AF-A0A775TJR9-F1
#
_cell.length_a   1.000
_cell.length_b   1.000
_cell.length_c   1.000
_cell.angle_alpha   90.00
_cell.angle_beta   90.00
_cell.angle_gamma   90.00
#
_symmetry.space_group_name_H-M   'P 1'
#
loop_
_entity.id
_entity.type
_entity.pdbx_description
1 polymer ?
#
loop_
_entity_poly.entity_id
_entity_poly.type
_entity_poly.pdbx_seq_one_letter_code
_entity_poly.pdbx_strand_id
1 'polypeptide(L)'
;MEDASLTTKGVVKLSSAVDSTSESLAATPKAVKVAYDNAEKRLQKDQNGADIPDKGRFLSNINVYSKGEVDKKKGMRKYTFSAPANAVSGKWYPVVFRRTGGGTDELASRVVITTYSSAGGYAMNNCEFNGFVMPGGWSDRGSYAVGFFSIYSTVERSIHSIIASVKDDDLCSVFYVETRAFPIQIFAEEGLNVIVPTADYAVGQTTYKWGATDPLSESTNAQIILDFKNGRGYYCSHPFISSLSGNAATATKLQTARSIGGVGFDGSANINLPGVNTTGNQNTTGNAATATKLQTARTIGGVSFDGTANINLPGVNTTGNQNTTGNAATATKLQTARTINGVSFDGSANISLSPANIGCPASPTGWLTTGSNGGAITTAQLVTLLQNNGAFNTKAWIARCAWAYANSATIPNSETGCGVIPLAGAVIEVFNNGSSSNNYTIRITTATTTSVSGALTNAEFIYVFNGTDYSPGWRRVYNTKNKPTASDVGALPLTGGTLSGGLTSSGEIISKYANGFRIAYGSFGFFIRNDGSNTYFMLTASGDTLGSWNGLRPITINNTSGAVSIGNGLNVTGGVNGSLNGNASTATKLQTARNINGVKFDGSGDININTLVSRGRVTALSGSTQGTAGIQMYEAYNNSYPTTYGNVLHMKGASAAGEGELLIGWSGTSGAHAPVFIRSRRDTTDAAWSAWAQVYTAKDSIPGVNTTGNQNTTGNAATATKLQTARKIAGVAFDGSADITLTAANLNAYTKTEVTNLLSSYVKSSALPSMTVRTSSVSGGDMGMSLSAFISHLKSNGAFSKSYWIGFGDAMGFNAGSINNITGFGAVELAESIIEVFNLPNGDYTIRLTTSHKADYGGVTNAILVYHYRSNRSPSGQWLKFAGTVGATSN
;
A
#
# COMPACT_ATOMS: atom_id res chain seq x y z
N MET A 1 18.85 34.39 -10.39
CA MET A 1 17.68 33.73 -11.01
C MET A 1 16.47 34.47 -10.50
N GLU A 2 15.53 34.83 -11.37
CA GLU A 2 14.25 35.36 -10.90
C GLU A 2 13.50 34.28 -10.12
N ASP A 3 12.85 34.68 -9.02
CA ASP A 3 11.87 33.83 -8.34
C ASP A 3 10.65 33.59 -9.26
N ALA A 4 9.76 32.69 -8.86
CA ALA A 4 8.62 32.20 -9.64
C ALA A 4 7.97 33.24 -10.58
N SER A 5 7.94 32.96 -11.89
CA SER A 5 7.33 33.83 -12.91
C SER A 5 6.23 33.10 -13.68
N LEU A 6 5.18 33.82 -14.07
CA LEU A 6 4.06 33.29 -14.88
C LEU A 6 4.39 33.24 -16.38
N THR A 7 5.47 33.88 -16.81
CA THR A 7 5.82 34.05 -18.23
C THR A 7 7.22 33.54 -18.58
N THR A 8 8.09 33.29 -17.59
CA THR A 8 9.47 32.83 -17.79
C THR A 8 9.81 31.68 -16.84
N LYS A 9 10.53 30.64 -17.30
CA LYS A 9 10.89 29.47 -16.48
C LYS A 9 11.95 29.83 -15.43
N GLY A 10 11.59 29.76 -14.14
CA GLY A 10 12.48 29.92 -12.97
C GLY A 10 12.59 28.67 -12.10
N VAL A 11 13.29 28.75 -10.96
CA VAL A 11 13.43 27.66 -9.96
C VAL A 11 12.48 27.94 -8.80
N VAL A 12 11.59 27.00 -8.47
CA VAL A 12 10.61 27.13 -7.37
C VAL A 12 10.74 26.01 -6.36
N LYS A 13 10.59 26.33 -5.06
CA LYS A 13 10.50 25.32 -4.01
C LYS A 13 9.06 24.84 -3.87
N LEU A 14 8.88 23.53 -3.79
CA LEU A 14 7.56 22.89 -3.80
C LEU A 14 7.18 22.36 -2.41
N SER A 15 5.89 22.44 -2.06
CA SER A 15 5.32 21.83 -0.85
C SER A 15 4.09 20.98 -1.20
N SER A 16 3.96 19.83 -0.53
CA SER A 16 2.78 18.97 -0.64
C SER A 16 1.83 19.08 0.56
N ALA A 17 2.08 20.01 1.49
CA ALA A 17 1.20 20.28 2.63
C ALA A 17 -0.05 21.05 2.17
N VAL A 18 -1.22 20.68 2.70
CA VAL A 18 -2.52 21.31 2.38
C VAL A 18 -2.95 22.38 3.38
N ASP A 19 -2.17 22.53 4.45
CA ASP A 19 -2.30 23.48 5.55
C ASP A 19 -1.10 24.44 5.64
N SER A 20 -0.25 24.46 4.59
CA SER A 20 0.91 25.35 4.53
C SER A 20 0.49 26.81 4.49
N THR A 21 0.98 27.59 5.46
CA THR A 21 0.83 29.06 5.48
C THR A 21 1.94 29.79 4.71
N SER A 22 2.87 29.05 4.09
CA SER A 22 4.04 29.60 3.41
C SER A 22 3.68 30.23 2.06
N GLU A 23 3.94 31.53 1.90
CA GLU A 23 3.79 32.26 0.63
C GLU A 23 5.01 32.12 -0.30
N SER A 24 6.11 31.55 0.19
CA SER A 24 7.37 31.37 -0.57
C SER A 24 7.53 30.00 -1.22
N LEU A 25 6.54 29.11 -1.10
CA LEU A 25 6.56 27.74 -1.64
C LEU A 25 5.36 27.53 -2.57
N ALA A 26 5.58 26.91 -3.73
CA ALA A 26 4.50 26.55 -4.64
C ALA A 26 3.88 25.20 -4.27
N ALA A 27 2.56 25.09 -4.37
CA ALA A 27 1.83 23.86 -4.11
C ALA A 27 2.12 22.80 -5.20
N THR A 28 2.32 21.55 -4.80
CA THR A 28 2.40 20.44 -5.76
C THR A 28 1.01 20.05 -6.29
N PRO A 29 0.93 19.39 -7.47
CA PRO A 29 -0.33 18.78 -7.92
C PRO A 29 -0.95 17.83 -6.88
N LYS A 30 -0.15 17.21 -6.01
CA LYS A 30 -0.62 16.39 -4.89
C LYS A 30 -1.36 17.24 -3.84
N ALA A 31 -0.79 18.37 -3.40
CA ALA A 31 -1.48 19.27 -2.47
C ALA A 31 -2.78 19.81 -3.07
N VAL A 32 -2.74 20.23 -4.34
CA VAL A 32 -3.92 20.74 -5.06
C VAL A 32 -5.00 19.66 -5.17
N LYS A 33 -4.64 18.43 -5.54
CA LYS A 33 -5.59 17.31 -5.63
C LYS A 33 -6.20 16.97 -4.27
N VAL A 34 -5.40 16.92 -3.20
CA VAL A 34 -5.91 16.61 -1.86
C VAL A 34 -6.86 17.71 -1.36
N ALA A 35 -6.55 18.98 -1.63
CA ALA A 35 -7.44 20.09 -1.33
C ALA A 35 -8.75 20.02 -2.13
N TYR A 36 -8.67 19.71 -3.44
CA TYR A 36 -9.82 19.54 -4.32
C TYR A 36 -10.71 18.36 -3.89
N ASP A 37 -10.13 17.19 -3.64
CA ASP A 37 -10.85 16.00 -3.17
C ASP A 37 -11.53 16.23 -1.82
N ASN A 38 -10.95 17.07 -0.95
CA ASN A 38 -11.56 17.46 0.33
C ASN A 38 -12.72 18.44 0.11
N ALA A 39 -12.58 19.40 -0.81
CA ALA A 39 -13.65 20.33 -1.17
C ALA A 39 -14.86 19.60 -1.78
N GLU A 40 -14.63 18.65 -2.69
CA GLU A 40 -15.68 17.83 -3.32
C GLU A 40 -16.42 16.90 -2.32
N LYS A 41 -15.86 16.70 -1.13
CA LYS A 41 -16.48 15.93 -0.04
C LYS A 41 -17.31 16.78 0.93
N ARG A 42 -17.31 18.10 0.81
CA ARG A 42 -18.14 19.00 1.63
C ARG A 42 -19.39 19.40 0.83
N LEU A 43 -20.56 19.34 1.46
CA LEU A 43 -21.89 19.65 0.90
C LEU A 43 -22.31 18.71 -0.24
N GLN A 44 -22.00 17.43 -0.11
CA GLN A 44 -22.40 16.42 -1.10
C GLN A 44 -23.94 16.29 -1.18
N LYS A 45 -24.49 16.56 -2.37
CA LYS A 45 -25.95 16.59 -2.63
C LYS A 45 -26.68 15.31 -2.25
N ASP A 46 -25.99 14.17 -2.34
CA ASP A 46 -26.49 12.82 -2.07
C ASP A 46 -26.37 12.41 -0.59
N GLN A 47 -25.67 13.20 0.23
CA GLN A 47 -25.54 12.95 1.67
C GLN A 47 -26.64 13.62 2.51
N ASN A 48 -27.55 14.41 1.91
CA ASN A 48 -28.70 15.04 2.59
C ASN A 48 -28.32 15.74 3.92
N GLY A 49 -27.16 16.40 3.98
CA GLY A 49 -26.66 17.08 5.17
C GLY A 49 -26.07 16.18 6.26
N ALA A 50 -25.71 14.92 5.96
CA ALA A 50 -25.00 14.03 6.89
C ALA A 50 -23.59 14.52 7.23
N ASP A 51 -22.99 15.28 6.34
CA ASP A 51 -21.65 15.87 6.40
C ASP A 51 -21.59 17.19 7.20
N ILE A 52 -22.74 17.71 7.64
CA ILE A 52 -22.83 18.91 8.49
C ILE A 52 -22.36 18.52 9.91
N PRO A 53 -21.21 19.03 10.39
CA PRO A 53 -20.64 18.62 11.67
C PRO A 53 -21.48 19.04 12.88
N ASP A 54 -22.09 20.23 12.80
CA ASP A 54 -22.99 20.77 13.82
C ASP A 54 -24.32 21.18 13.17
N LYS A 55 -25.24 20.21 13.13
CA LYS A 55 -26.57 20.42 12.57
C LYS A 55 -27.38 21.44 13.37
N GLY A 56 -27.13 21.55 14.68
CA GLY A 56 -27.85 22.49 15.54
C GLY A 56 -27.46 23.94 15.23
N ARG A 57 -26.17 24.23 15.13
CA ARG A 57 -25.67 25.54 14.71
C ARG A 57 -26.05 25.87 13.27
N PHE A 58 -26.02 24.88 12.38
CA PHE A 58 -26.47 25.06 11.00
C PHE A 58 -27.94 25.49 10.94
N LEU A 59 -28.85 24.76 11.61
CA LEU A 59 -30.27 25.11 11.70
C LEU A 59 -30.49 26.50 12.30
N SER A 60 -29.71 26.87 13.32
CA SER A 60 -29.73 28.21 13.93
C SER A 60 -29.31 29.31 12.95
N ASN A 61 -28.29 29.08 12.14
CA ASN A 61 -27.77 30.08 11.20
C ASN A 61 -28.74 30.35 10.04
N ILE A 62 -29.51 29.34 9.62
CA ILE A 62 -30.49 29.46 8.54
C ILE A 62 -31.90 29.78 9.03
N ASN A 63 -32.08 29.89 10.36
CA ASN A 63 -33.35 30.20 11.02
C ASN A 63 -34.48 29.20 10.68
N VAL A 64 -34.18 27.90 10.69
CA VAL A 64 -35.14 26.82 10.40
C VAL A 64 -35.22 25.84 11.57
N TYR A 65 -36.43 25.49 12.00
CA TYR A 65 -36.66 24.46 13.02
C TYR A 65 -36.59 23.06 12.42
N SER A 66 -36.05 22.08 13.15
CA SER A 66 -36.08 20.68 12.71
C SER A 66 -37.50 20.11 12.70
N LYS A 67 -37.72 19.03 11.95
CA LYS A 67 -39.04 18.34 11.92
C LYS A 67 -39.54 17.95 13.30
N GLY A 68 -38.68 17.40 14.17
CA GLY A 68 -39.06 17.03 15.53
C GLY A 68 -39.40 18.23 16.42
N GLU A 69 -38.92 19.41 16.06
CA GLU A 69 -39.23 20.68 16.71
C GLU A 69 -40.56 21.24 16.21
N VAL A 70 -40.79 21.22 14.89
CA VAL A 70 -42.08 21.57 14.27
C VAL A 70 -43.21 20.65 14.73
N ASP A 71 -42.95 19.33 14.84
CA ASP A 71 -43.91 18.35 15.36
C ASP A 71 -44.25 18.59 16.84
N LYS A 72 -43.34 19.22 17.60
CA LYS A 72 -43.57 19.74 18.97
C LYS A 72 -44.20 21.13 18.99
N LYS A 73 -44.63 21.64 17.83
CA LYS A 73 -45.13 23.00 17.61
C LYS A 73 -44.13 24.10 17.98
N LYS A 74 -42.81 23.90 17.88
CA LYS A 74 -41.86 25.03 17.99
C LYS A 74 -42.17 26.05 16.89
N GLY A 75 -42.31 27.32 17.30
CA GLY A 75 -43.05 28.38 16.61
C GLY A 75 -44.33 28.81 17.35
N MET A 76 -44.84 27.99 18.28
CA MET A 76 -45.90 28.32 19.24
C MET A 76 -45.43 27.98 20.66
N ARG A 77 -45.51 28.93 21.60
CA ARG A 77 -45.18 28.74 23.02
C ARG A 77 -46.41 28.29 23.80
N LYS A 78 -46.29 27.22 24.58
CA LYS A 78 -47.33 26.74 25.49
C LYS A 78 -47.21 27.46 26.84
N TYR A 79 -48.31 28.04 27.30
CA TYR A 79 -48.44 28.61 28.64
C TYR A 79 -49.51 27.86 29.42
N THR A 80 -49.38 27.85 30.74
CA THR A 80 -50.41 27.37 31.67
C THR A 80 -50.50 28.38 32.80
N PHE A 81 -51.66 28.98 32.97
CA PHE A 81 -51.90 29.97 34.01
C PHE A 81 -52.98 29.45 34.96
N SER A 82 -52.68 29.50 36.25
CA SER A 82 -53.68 29.32 37.32
C SER A 82 -54.50 30.62 37.49
N ALA A 83 -55.61 30.55 38.23
CA ALA A 83 -56.41 31.72 38.54
C ALA A 83 -55.55 32.78 39.27
N PRO A 84 -55.66 34.07 38.93
CA PRO A 84 -55.02 35.14 39.71
C PRO A 84 -55.45 35.08 41.18
N ALA A 85 -54.53 35.42 42.08
CA ALA A 85 -54.87 35.55 43.50
C ALA A 85 -55.98 36.59 43.68
N ASN A 86 -56.97 36.29 44.54
CA ASN A 86 -58.18 37.09 44.79
C ASN A 86 -59.17 37.20 43.62
N ALA A 87 -59.03 36.38 42.57
CA ALA A 87 -60.05 36.30 41.53
C ALA A 87 -61.36 35.69 42.10
N VAL A 88 -62.50 36.28 41.73
CA VAL A 88 -63.83 35.96 42.25
C VAL A 88 -64.66 35.29 41.17
N SER A 89 -65.49 34.31 41.55
CA SER A 89 -66.40 33.66 40.60
C SER A 89 -67.49 34.64 40.11
N GLY A 90 -67.85 34.53 38.83
CA GLY A 90 -68.79 35.41 38.13
C GLY A 90 -68.15 36.67 37.53
N LYS A 91 -66.83 36.85 37.68
CA LYS A 91 -66.08 37.99 37.17
C LYS A 91 -65.12 37.57 36.04
N TRP A 92 -64.81 38.52 35.16
CA TRP A 92 -64.00 38.31 33.98
C TRP A 92 -62.63 38.96 34.12
N TYR A 93 -61.59 38.21 33.76
CA TYR A 93 -60.20 38.59 33.95
C TYR A 93 -59.48 38.66 32.60
N PRO A 94 -58.70 39.72 32.35
CA PRO A 94 -57.98 39.86 31.10
C PRO A 94 -56.84 38.85 31.01
N VAL A 95 -56.68 38.24 29.84
CA VAL A 95 -55.56 37.41 29.43
C VAL A 95 -54.96 38.09 28.22
N VAL A 96 -53.82 38.73 28.42
CA VAL A 96 -53.23 39.66 27.48
C VAL A 96 -52.21 38.93 26.62
N PHE A 97 -52.44 38.93 25.31
CA PHE A 97 -51.47 38.50 24.30
C PHE A 97 -50.77 39.76 23.79
N ARG A 98 -49.55 39.99 24.25
CA ARG A 98 -48.76 41.20 23.97
C ARG A 98 -47.62 40.90 22.99
N ARG A 99 -47.50 41.73 21.97
CA ARG A 99 -46.42 41.73 20.98
C ARG A 99 -45.15 42.41 21.48
N THR A 100 -43.99 42.07 20.91
CA THR A 100 -42.71 42.64 21.32
C THR A 100 -42.39 43.99 20.66
N GLY A 101 -43.01 44.29 19.52
CA GLY A 101 -42.93 45.59 18.83
C GLY A 101 -44.27 46.02 18.23
N GLY A 102 -44.46 47.33 18.05
CA GLY A 102 -45.63 47.93 17.36
C GLY A 102 -45.37 48.06 15.84
N GLY A 103 -46.39 48.40 15.05
CA GLY A 103 -46.21 48.64 13.60
C GLY A 103 -46.02 47.38 12.71
N THR A 104 -45.28 47.51 11.60
CA THR A 104 -45.13 46.52 10.50
C THR A 104 -44.33 45.26 10.84
N ASP A 105 -43.73 45.20 12.02
CA ASP A 105 -42.75 44.17 12.37
C ASP A 105 -43.38 42.84 12.82
N GLU A 106 -44.65 42.87 13.28
CA GLU A 106 -45.41 41.69 13.67
C GLU A 106 -46.83 41.72 13.05
N LEU A 107 -47.13 40.73 12.19
CA LEU A 107 -48.45 40.56 11.56
C LEU A 107 -49.46 39.90 12.52
N ALA A 108 -50.67 39.60 12.04
CA ALA A 108 -51.67 38.93 12.85
C ALA A 108 -51.15 37.60 13.38
N SER A 109 -51.36 37.38 14.68
CA SER A 109 -50.69 36.28 15.37
C SER A 109 -51.66 35.16 15.67
N ARG A 110 -51.18 33.93 15.51
CA ARG A 110 -51.96 32.75 15.85
C ARG A 110 -52.03 32.57 17.36
N VAL A 111 -53.25 32.42 17.86
CA VAL A 111 -53.51 32.16 19.29
C VAL A 111 -54.51 31.03 19.45
N VAL A 112 -54.23 30.18 20.42
CA VAL A 112 -55.18 29.19 20.93
C VAL A 112 -55.26 29.39 22.43
N ILE A 113 -56.46 29.57 22.94
CA ILE A 113 -56.75 29.58 24.37
C ILE A 113 -57.81 28.53 24.62
N THR A 114 -57.54 27.63 25.54
CA THR A 114 -58.40 26.49 25.85
C THR A 114 -58.52 26.33 27.36
N THR A 115 -59.74 26.12 27.83
CA THR A 115 -60.01 25.81 29.23
C THR A 115 -59.87 24.30 29.48
N TYR A 116 -59.78 23.90 30.74
CA TYR A 116 -59.62 22.49 31.08
C TYR A 116 -60.76 21.62 30.52
N SER A 117 -60.42 20.45 29.97
CA SER A 117 -61.37 19.47 29.44
C SER A 117 -61.35 18.22 30.31
N SER A 118 -62.50 17.88 30.90
CA SER A 118 -62.68 16.78 31.85
C SER A 118 -64.07 16.15 31.74
N ALA A 119 -64.22 14.94 32.30
CA ALA A 119 -65.49 14.21 32.34
C ALA A 119 -66.62 15.03 33.01
N GLY A 120 -67.88 14.77 32.64
CA GLY A 120 -69.02 15.66 32.91
C GLY A 120 -69.17 16.13 34.37
N GLY A 121 -69.48 17.43 34.54
CA GLY A 121 -69.76 18.07 35.83
C GLY A 121 -68.79 19.18 36.25
N TYR A 122 -67.69 19.40 35.52
CA TYR A 122 -66.81 20.56 35.75
C TYR A 122 -67.42 21.81 35.14
N ALA A 123 -67.67 22.82 35.97
CA ALA A 123 -68.13 24.13 35.50
C ALA A 123 -67.12 24.71 34.51
N MET A 124 -67.60 25.28 33.40
CA MET A 124 -66.78 26.03 32.44
C MET A 124 -65.72 25.22 31.67
N ASN A 125 -65.94 23.91 31.55
CA ASN A 125 -65.07 23.02 30.79
C ASN A 125 -65.20 23.21 29.27
N ASN A 126 -64.17 22.81 28.54
CA ASN A 126 -64.18 22.66 27.09
C ASN A 126 -64.57 23.92 26.28
N CYS A 127 -64.06 25.08 26.68
CA CYS A 127 -64.17 26.33 25.95
C CYS A 127 -62.85 26.65 25.26
N GLU A 128 -62.86 26.73 23.93
CA GLU A 128 -61.66 26.98 23.14
C GLU A 128 -61.90 28.07 22.08
N PHE A 129 -60.97 29.00 21.98
CA PHE A 129 -60.80 29.81 20.78
C PHE A 129 -59.50 29.41 20.08
N ASN A 130 -59.60 29.13 18.77
CA ASN A 130 -58.47 28.80 17.92
C ASN A 130 -58.53 29.69 16.66
N GLY A 131 -57.62 30.65 16.56
CA GLY A 131 -57.70 31.66 15.53
C GLY A 131 -56.52 32.61 15.47
N PHE A 132 -56.72 33.70 14.75
CA PHE A 132 -55.79 34.81 14.61
C PHE A 132 -56.35 36.05 15.29
N VAL A 133 -55.47 36.81 15.93
CA VAL A 133 -55.81 38.10 16.57
C VAL A 133 -54.84 39.18 16.11
N MET A 134 -55.37 40.38 15.90
CA MET A 134 -54.60 41.55 15.53
C MET A 134 -55.18 42.80 16.22
N PRO A 135 -54.43 43.45 17.12
CA PRO A 135 -54.77 44.74 17.68
C PRO A 135 -54.27 45.86 16.75
N GLY A 136 -55.07 46.92 16.63
CA GLY A 136 -54.73 48.06 15.78
C GLY A 136 -54.54 49.36 16.56
N GLY A 137 -55.13 49.49 17.76
CA GLY A 137 -55.15 50.76 18.48
C GLY A 137 -55.68 51.89 17.58
N TRP A 138 -54.86 52.93 17.39
CA TRP A 138 -55.12 54.08 16.50
C TRP A 138 -54.50 53.98 15.10
N SER A 139 -53.88 52.84 14.76
CA SER A 139 -53.27 52.66 13.45
C SER A 139 -54.28 52.39 12.34
N ASP A 140 -53.92 52.75 11.10
CA ASP A 140 -54.68 52.45 9.88
C ASP A 140 -54.82 50.94 9.60
N ARG A 141 -54.06 50.10 10.32
CA ARG A 141 -54.09 48.63 10.23
C ARG A 141 -55.42 48.05 10.70
N GLY A 142 -56.11 48.75 11.62
CA GLY A 142 -57.33 48.29 12.26
C GLY A 142 -57.12 47.08 13.19
N SER A 143 -58.15 46.77 13.97
CA SER A 143 -58.17 45.59 14.84
C SER A 143 -59.04 44.50 14.22
N TYR A 144 -58.59 43.25 14.22
CA TYR A 144 -59.39 42.13 13.74
C TYR A 144 -59.08 40.82 14.47
N ALA A 145 -60.06 39.92 14.48
CA ALA A 145 -59.88 38.56 14.94
C ALA A 145 -60.78 37.62 14.15
N VAL A 146 -60.27 36.42 13.91
CA VAL A 146 -60.94 35.39 13.12
C VAL A 146 -60.56 34.01 13.62
N GLY A 147 -61.52 33.11 13.77
CA GLY A 147 -61.24 31.77 14.26
C GLY A 147 -62.47 30.94 14.59
N PHE A 148 -62.22 29.71 14.98
CA PHE A 148 -63.25 28.83 15.52
C PHE A 148 -63.33 28.99 17.03
N PHE A 149 -64.55 29.14 17.52
CA PHE A 149 -64.88 29.11 18.93
C PHE A 149 -65.71 27.86 19.21
N SER A 150 -65.30 27.07 20.19
CA SER A 150 -65.97 25.85 20.58
C SER A 150 -66.34 25.92 22.05
N ILE A 151 -67.59 25.57 22.35
CA ILE A 151 -68.13 25.39 23.71
C ILE A 151 -69.12 24.23 23.71
N TYR A 152 -69.31 23.62 24.88
CA TYR A 152 -70.35 22.61 25.09
C TYR A 152 -71.75 23.25 25.13
N SER A 153 -71.94 24.28 25.96
CA SER A 153 -73.20 25.00 26.13
C SER A 153 -72.97 26.49 26.39
N THR A 154 -73.91 27.35 25.99
CA THR A 154 -73.82 28.82 26.16
C THR A 154 -73.81 29.25 27.64
N VAL A 155 -74.38 28.45 28.53
CA VAL A 155 -74.35 28.70 29.99
C VAL A 155 -72.98 28.42 30.63
N GLU A 156 -72.10 27.70 29.91
CA GLU A 156 -70.74 27.37 30.34
C GLU A 156 -69.68 28.21 29.62
N ARG A 157 -70.10 29.28 28.92
CA ARG A 157 -69.20 30.21 28.24
C ARG A 157 -68.19 30.78 29.23
N SER A 158 -66.93 30.40 29.08
CA SER A 158 -65.86 30.76 30.01
C SER A 158 -64.80 31.69 29.40
N ILE A 159 -64.88 31.90 28.09
CA ILE A 159 -64.23 33.00 27.38
C ILE A 159 -65.34 33.94 26.89
N HIS A 160 -65.31 35.19 27.34
CA HIS A 160 -66.36 36.18 27.08
C HIS A 160 -66.22 36.80 25.69
N SER A 161 -65.06 37.41 25.44
CA SER A 161 -64.79 38.24 24.26
C SER A 161 -63.30 38.40 24.04
N ILE A 162 -62.95 38.78 22.81
CA ILE A 162 -61.66 39.38 22.48
C ILE A 162 -61.87 40.88 22.40
N ILE A 163 -61.09 41.62 23.18
CA ILE A 163 -61.10 43.07 23.23
C ILE A 163 -59.71 43.57 22.81
N ALA A 164 -59.68 44.69 22.11
CA ALA A 164 -58.45 45.44 21.88
C ALA A 164 -58.70 46.93 22.04
N SER A 165 -57.62 47.67 22.05
CA SER A 165 -57.64 49.11 22.13
C SER A 165 -58.27 49.80 20.90
N VAL A 166 -58.84 50.99 21.13
CA VAL A 166 -59.14 52.01 20.12
C VAL A 166 -58.20 53.24 20.20
N LYS A 167 -57.19 53.22 21.08
CA LYS A 167 -56.22 54.31 21.38
C LYS A 167 -54.83 53.79 21.80
N ASP A 168 -53.76 54.19 21.12
CA ASP A 168 -52.35 54.08 21.58
C ASP A 168 -51.84 52.71 22.05
N ASP A 169 -52.59 51.61 21.84
CA ASP A 169 -52.16 50.24 22.10
C ASP A 169 -52.43 49.36 20.87
N ASP A 170 -51.40 49.22 20.03
CA ASP A 170 -51.37 48.33 18.87
C ASP A 170 -50.67 46.99 19.16
N LEU A 171 -50.47 46.67 20.44
CA LEU A 171 -49.69 45.51 20.89
C LEU A 171 -50.55 44.41 21.50
N CYS A 172 -51.60 44.76 22.22
CA CYS A 172 -52.35 43.83 23.05
C CYS A 172 -53.67 43.38 22.44
N SER A 173 -53.82 42.07 22.24
CA SER A 173 -55.13 41.41 22.08
C SER A 173 -55.50 40.76 23.41
N VAL A 174 -56.67 41.13 23.96
CA VAL A 174 -57.04 40.76 25.33
C VAL A 174 -58.26 39.87 25.33
N PHE A 175 -58.10 38.65 25.83
CA PHE A 175 -59.20 37.72 26.05
C PHE A 175 -59.74 37.90 27.45
N TYR A 176 -61.06 37.98 27.60
CA TYR A 176 -61.68 37.99 28.92
C TYR A 176 -62.15 36.60 29.32
N VAL A 177 -61.63 36.11 30.44
CA VAL A 177 -61.82 34.73 30.90
C VAL A 177 -62.39 34.73 32.31
N GLU A 178 -63.35 33.86 32.58
CA GLU A 178 -63.95 33.75 33.91
C GLU A 178 -63.05 32.96 34.87
N THR A 179 -63.04 33.31 36.16
CA THR A 179 -62.16 32.69 37.18
C THR A 179 -62.20 31.17 37.24
N ARG A 180 -63.39 30.54 37.19
CA ARG A 180 -63.56 29.08 37.31
C ARG A 180 -63.01 28.33 36.10
N ALA A 181 -62.73 29.03 35.01
CA ALA A 181 -62.13 28.46 33.80
C ALA A 181 -60.64 28.13 33.98
N PHE A 182 -59.99 28.74 34.97
CA PHE A 182 -58.59 28.49 35.25
C PHE A 182 -58.39 27.15 36.00
N PRO A 183 -57.32 26.40 35.72
CA PRO A 183 -56.19 26.78 34.90
C PRO A 183 -56.50 26.73 33.39
N ILE A 184 -56.07 27.77 32.68
CA ILE A 184 -56.18 27.85 31.22
C ILE A 184 -54.87 27.42 30.57
N GLN A 185 -54.99 26.81 29.40
CA GLN A 185 -53.86 26.47 28.55
C GLN A 185 -53.88 27.36 27.31
N ILE A 186 -52.71 27.87 26.97
CA ILE A 186 -52.56 28.80 25.85
C ILE A 186 -51.43 28.29 24.95
N PHE A 187 -51.66 28.32 23.64
CA PHE A 187 -50.62 28.23 22.64
C PHE A 187 -50.59 29.57 21.90
N ALA A 188 -49.53 30.35 22.09
CA ALA A 188 -49.34 31.63 21.40
C ALA A 188 -48.15 31.54 20.45
N GLU A 189 -48.25 32.16 19.29
CA GLU A 189 -47.13 32.25 18.34
C GLU A 189 -45.86 32.82 18.98
N GLU A 190 -44.70 32.32 18.56
CA GLU A 190 -43.39 32.81 19.00
C GLU A 190 -43.22 34.30 18.65
N GLY A 191 -42.88 35.12 19.65
CA GLY A 191 -42.94 36.59 19.58
C GLY A 191 -44.01 37.18 20.49
N LEU A 192 -45.05 36.42 20.84
CA LEU A 192 -46.05 36.84 21.82
C LEU A 192 -45.63 36.53 23.26
N ASN A 193 -45.75 37.54 24.12
CA ASN A 193 -45.72 37.40 25.57
C ASN A 193 -47.16 37.36 26.11
N VAL A 194 -47.48 36.33 26.90
CA VAL A 194 -48.82 36.16 27.47
C VAL A 194 -48.81 36.56 28.93
N ILE A 195 -49.69 37.48 29.31
CA ILE A 195 -49.73 38.08 30.64
C ILE A 195 -51.14 37.88 31.21
N VAL A 196 -51.24 37.31 32.41
CA VAL A 196 -52.47 37.31 33.21
C VAL A 196 -52.23 38.27 34.39
N PRO A 197 -52.70 39.52 34.32
CA PRO A 197 -52.44 40.51 35.34
C PRO A 197 -53.24 40.24 36.61
N THR A 198 -52.80 40.83 37.72
CA THR A 198 -53.43 40.74 39.05
C THR A 198 -54.16 42.03 39.45
N ALA A 199 -54.21 43.01 38.55
CA ALA A 199 -54.90 44.28 38.68
C ALA A 199 -55.28 44.81 37.28
N ASP A 200 -55.94 45.97 37.20
CA ASP A 200 -56.24 46.65 35.94
C ASP A 200 -54.96 46.78 35.10
N TYR A 201 -55.04 46.42 33.82
CA TYR A 201 -53.89 46.38 32.93
C TYR A 201 -53.93 47.56 31.97
N ALA A 202 -53.08 48.55 32.22
CA ALA A 202 -53.00 49.76 31.41
C ALA A 202 -51.86 49.68 30.38
N VAL A 203 -52.15 50.02 29.13
CA VAL A 203 -51.19 50.15 28.03
C VAL A 203 -51.56 51.36 27.19
N GLY A 204 -50.63 52.29 27.03
CA GLY A 204 -50.92 53.57 26.38
C GLY A 204 -52.06 54.28 27.10
N GLN A 205 -53.10 54.66 26.36
CA GLN A 205 -54.32 55.27 26.92
C GLN A 205 -55.42 54.25 27.22
N THR A 206 -55.17 52.96 27.02
CA THR A 206 -56.16 51.90 27.19
C THR A 206 -56.00 51.23 28.54
N THR A 207 -57.11 51.02 29.24
CA THR A 207 -57.11 50.25 30.49
C THR A 207 -58.06 49.08 30.33
N TYR A 208 -57.53 47.88 30.42
CA TYR A 208 -58.30 46.64 30.45
C TYR A 208 -58.65 46.32 31.90
N LYS A 209 -59.95 46.39 32.23
CA LYS A 209 -60.45 46.19 33.59
C LYS A 209 -60.16 44.79 34.10
N TRP A 210 -59.73 44.66 35.35
CA TRP A 210 -59.54 43.40 36.07
C TRP A 210 -60.75 43.07 36.95
N GLY A 211 -61.23 41.82 36.86
CA GLY A 211 -62.41 41.38 37.60
C GLY A 211 -63.71 42.08 37.15
N ALA A 212 -63.86 42.32 35.85
CA ALA A 212 -64.99 43.02 35.27
C ALA A 212 -66.28 42.20 35.35
N THR A 213 -67.43 42.87 35.48
CA THR A 213 -68.76 42.28 35.25
C THR A 213 -69.11 42.35 33.77
N ASP A 214 -68.83 43.50 33.16
CA ASP A 214 -68.90 43.75 31.73
C ASP A 214 -67.52 44.26 31.24
N PRO A 215 -66.73 43.37 30.62
CA PRO A 215 -65.39 43.69 30.14
C PRO A 215 -65.26 44.93 29.25
N LEU A 216 -66.28 45.26 28.45
CA LEU A 216 -66.19 46.39 27.53
C LEU A 216 -66.53 47.71 28.22
N SER A 217 -67.67 47.78 28.92
CA SER A 217 -68.15 49.04 29.51
C SER A 217 -67.31 49.48 30.71
N GLU A 218 -66.64 48.56 31.39
CA GLU A 218 -65.75 48.86 32.53
C GLU A 218 -64.29 49.12 32.10
N SER A 219 -63.92 48.81 30.86
CA SER A 219 -62.60 49.13 30.30
C SER A 219 -62.61 50.50 29.62
N THR A 220 -61.48 51.20 29.61
CA THR A 220 -61.36 52.52 28.97
C THR A 220 -60.64 52.41 27.64
N ASN A 221 -61.14 53.11 26.61
CA ASN A 221 -60.53 53.15 25.27
C ASN A 221 -60.36 51.76 24.62
N ALA A 222 -61.32 50.86 24.84
CA ALA A 222 -61.33 49.51 24.31
C ALA A 222 -62.57 49.24 23.43
N GLN A 223 -62.47 48.24 22.55
CA GLN A 223 -63.56 47.75 21.71
C GLN A 223 -63.61 46.22 21.71
N ILE A 224 -64.81 45.66 21.59
CA ILE A 224 -64.98 44.22 21.31
C ILE A 224 -64.64 43.97 19.85
N ILE A 225 -63.70 43.05 19.62
CA ILE A 225 -63.41 42.50 18.28
C ILE A 225 -64.30 41.28 18.00
N LEU A 226 -64.40 40.36 18.96
CA LEU A 226 -65.28 39.19 18.89
C LEU A 226 -66.02 39.01 20.21
N ASP A 227 -67.34 38.77 20.14
CA ASP A 227 -68.22 38.42 21.27
C ASP A 227 -68.73 37.00 21.10
N PHE A 228 -68.42 36.13 22.05
CA PHE A 228 -68.72 34.70 21.97
C PHE A 228 -70.10 34.30 22.51
N LYS A 229 -71.03 35.25 22.71
CA LYS A 229 -72.37 34.97 23.26
C LYS A 229 -73.22 34.01 22.42
N ASN A 230 -72.96 33.90 21.12
CA ASN A 230 -73.78 33.13 20.19
C ASN A 230 -73.42 31.62 20.17
N GLY A 231 -72.52 31.18 21.05
CA GLY A 231 -72.15 29.78 21.17
C GLY A 231 -71.09 29.34 20.18
N ARG A 232 -70.94 28.03 19.97
CA ARG A 232 -69.88 27.48 19.10
C ARG A 232 -70.07 27.84 17.62
N GLY A 233 -68.97 28.03 16.91
CA GLY A 233 -68.99 28.29 15.48
C GLY A 233 -67.74 29.00 14.98
N TYR A 234 -67.79 29.45 13.74
CA TYR A 234 -66.76 30.33 13.18
C TYR A 234 -67.11 31.79 13.47
N TYR A 235 -66.16 32.52 14.03
CA TYR A 235 -66.28 33.94 14.36
C TYR A 235 -65.29 34.73 13.52
N CYS A 236 -65.77 35.83 12.94
CA CYS A 236 -64.97 36.78 12.17
C CYS A 236 -65.47 38.19 12.48
N SER A 237 -64.55 39.10 12.80
CA SER A 237 -64.89 40.50 13.08
C SER A 237 -65.20 41.32 11.82
N HIS A 238 -65.02 40.73 10.63
CA HIS A 238 -65.23 41.36 9.33
C HIS A 238 -66.29 40.61 8.50
N PRO A 239 -66.98 41.29 7.56
CA PRO A 239 -67.93 40.66 6.66
C PRO A 239 -67.28 39.59 5.78
N PHE A 240 -68.02 38.51 5.48
CA PHE A 240 -67.64 37.61 4.39
C PHE A 240 -67.81 38.32 3.05
N ILE A 241 -66.77 38.33 2.22
CA ILE A 241 -66.76 39.06 0.93
C ILE A 241 -67.34 38.22 -0.23
N SER A 242 -67.57 36.92 -0.02
CA SER A 242 -68.12 35.99 -1.02
C SER A 242 -69.48 35.42 -0.63
N SER A 243 -70.18 34.84 -1.62
CA SER A 243 -71.47 34.17 -1.41
C SER A 243 -71.31 32.94 -0.52
N LEU A 244 -71.99 32.94 0.63
CA LEU A 244 -72.18 31.76 1.46
C LEU A 244 -73.26 30.88 0.82
N SER A 245 -72.97 29.60 0.55
CA SER A 245 -74.00 28.63 0.15
C SER A 245 -74.71 28.09 1.40
N GLY A 246 -76.00 28.37 1.55
CA GLY A 246 -76.82 27.87 2.66
C GLY A 246 -78.04 28.73 2.95
N ASN A 247 -79.05 28.15 3.61
CA ASN A 247 -80.24 28.88 4.06
C ASN A 247 -79.90 29.61 5.38
N ALA A 248 -79.88 30.95 5.36
CA ALA A 248 -79.69 31.74 6.57
C ALA A 248 -80.98 31.76 7.40
N ALA A 249 -81.04 30.97 8.47
CA ALA A 249 -82.19 30.90 9.39
C ALA A 249 -82.52 32.25 10.07
N THR A 250 -81.63 33.24 9.99
CA THR A 250 -81.77 34.58 10.57
C THR A 250 -82.02 35.69 9.54
N ALA A 251 -82.23 35.35 8.26
CA ALA A 251 -82.50 36.35 7.23
C ALA A 251 -83.88 36.99 7.45
N THR A 252 -83.90 38.20 7.99
CA THR A 252 -85.13 38.99 8.19
C THR A 252 -85.52 39.83 6.98
N LYS A 253 -84.65 39.96 5.96
CA LYS A 253 -84.94 40.69 4.71
C LYS A 253 -84.09 40.19 3.53
N LEU A 254 -84.69 40.10 2.33
CA LEU A 254 -84.02 39.86 1.06
C LEU A 254 -83.29 41.13 0.63
N GLN A 255 -82.01 41.00 0.25
CA GLN A 255 -81.18 42.12 -0.22
C GLN A 255 -81.79 42.85 -1.43
N THR A 256 -82.53 42.13 -2.27
CA THR A 256 -83.32 42.71 -3.36
C THR A 256 -84.71 42.11 -3.32
N ALA A 257 -85.72 42.95 -3.10
CA ALA A 257 -87.12 42.53 -3.12
C ALA A 257 -87.46 41.83 -4.46
N ARG A 258 -88.28 40.79 -4.39
CA ARG A 258 -88.77 40.06 -5.57
C ARG A 258 -90.25 40.35 -5.75
N SER A 259 -90.69 40.57 -6.99
CA SER A 259 -92.12 40.71 -7.27
C SER A 259 -92.81 39.35 -7.21
N ILE A 260 -93.75 39.18 -6.28
CA ILE A 260 -94.66 38.03 -6.20
C ILE A 260 -96.06 38.57 -6.50
N GLY A 261 -96.69 38.13 -7.60
CA GLY A 261 -98.01 38.62 -8.00
C GLY A 261 -98.09 40.14 -8.24
N GLY A 262 -96.97 40.77 -8.63
CA GLY A 262 -96.87 42.22 -8.85
C GLY A 262 -96.55 43.05 -7.59
N VAL A 263 -96.51 42.43 -6.41
CA VAL A 263 -96.17 43.10 -5.14
C VAL A 263 -94.73 42.77 -4.76
N GLY A 264 -93.94 43.79 -4.39
CA GLY A 264 -92.57 43.61 -3.94
C GLY A 264 -92.52 42.92 -2.57
N PHE A 265 -91.81 41.80 -2.48
CA PHE A 265 -91.62 41.04 -1.26
C PHE A 265 -90.15 40.91 -0.93
N ASP A 266 -89.80 41.30 0.29
CA ASP A 266 -88.46 41.16 0.83
C ASP A 266 -88.41 40.33 2.11
N GLY A 267 -89.50 39.71 2.56
CA GLY A 267 -89.50 38.85 3.75
C GLY A 267 -89.45 39.56 5.10
N SER A 268 -89.44 40.90 5.14
CA SER A 268 -89.44 41.67 6.40
C SER A 268 -90.81 41.71 7.10
N ALA A 269 -91.88 41.37 6.39
CA ALA A 269 -93.23 41.19 6.92
C ALA A 269 -93.99 40.15 6.08
N ASN A 270 -95.14 39.68 6.59
CA ASN A 270 -96.05 38.84 5.80
C ASN A 270 -96.48 39.58 4.52
N ILE A 271 -96.56 38.85 3.40
CA ILE A 271 -96.96 39.41 2.12
C ILE A 271 -98.49 39.48 1.99
N ASN A 272 -98.99 40.65 1.57
CA ASN A 272 -100.39 40.84 1.19
C ASN A 272 -100.50 40.81 -0.34
N LEU A 273 -101.20 39.81 -0.86
CA LEU A 273 -101.44 39.59 -2.28
C LEU A 273 -102.92 39.92 -2.60
N PRO A 274 -103.18 40.90 -3.49
CA PRO A 274 -104.55 41.24 -3.91
C PRO A 274 -105.27 40.02 -4.51
N GLY A 275 -106.44 39.68 -3.97
CA GLY A 275 -107.23 38.52 -4.41
C GLY A 275 -106.94 37.20 -3.67
N VAL A 276 -105.99 37.19 -2.74
CA VAL A 276 -105.66 35.99 -1.91
C VAL A 276 -105.93 36.25 -0.43
N ASN A 277 -105.27 37.26 0.18
CA ASN A 277 -105.41 37.58 1.61
C ASN A 277 -105.73 39.06 1.88
N THR A 278 -105.91 39.86 0.83
CA THR A 278 -106.47 41.22 0.88
C THR A 278 -107.38 41.43 -0.34
N THR A 279 -108.43 42.23 -0.19
CA THR A 279 -109.41 42.49 -1.26
C THR A 279 -108.71 43.07 -2.49
N GLY A 280 -108.77 42.35 -3.61
CA GLY A 280 -108.22 42.77 -4.91
C GLY A 280 -109.22 42.49 -6.04
N ASN A 281 -109.05 43.15 -7.19
CA ASN A 281 -109.99 43.07 -8.32
C ASN A 281 -109.83 41.81 -9.21
N GLN A 282 -109.11 40.79 -8.75
CA GLN A 282 -108.79 39.60 -9.52
C GLN A 282 -109.95 38.59 -9.45
N ASN A 283 -110.30 37.97 -10.59
CA ASN A 283 -111.42 37.04 -10.71
C ASN A 283 -111.03 35.63 -10.21
N THR A 284 -111.55 35.20 -9.05
CA THR A 284 -111.30 33.89 -8.42
C THR A 284 -112.57 33.03 -8.29
N THR A 285 -113.39 32.91 -9.33
CA THR A 285 -114.70 32.20 -9.33
C THR A 285 -114.62 30.65 -9.28
N GLY A 286 -113.72 30.08 -8.48
CA GLY A 286 -113.60 28.63 -8.26
C GLY A 286 -113.68 28.29 -6.76
N ASN A 287 -114.89 28.10 -6.27
CA ASN A 287 -115.21 27.91 -4.85
C ASN A 287 -114.78 26.51 -4.35
N ALA A 288 -113.66 26.41 -3.62
CA ALA A 288 -113.15 25.13 -3.05
C ALA A 288 -113.49 24.93 -1.57
N ALA A 289 -113.74 26.00 -0.80
CA ALA A 289 -113.86 25.89 0.66
C ALA A 289 -115.26 25.49 1.15
N THR A 290 -116.30 25.49 0.29
CA THR A 290 -117.68 25.14 0.68
C THR A 290 -118.35 24.11 -0.23
N ALA A 291 -117.60 23.43 -1.11
CA ALA A 291 -118.16 22.49 -2.06
C ALA A 291 -118.42 21.12 -1.40
N THR A 292 -119.65 20.87 -0.95
CA THR A 292 -120.09 19.57 -0.43
C THR A 292 -120.52 18.59 -1.53
N LYS A 293 -120.61 19.03 -2.79
CA LYS A 293 -120.98 18.23 -3.97
C LYS A 293 -120.33 18.78 -5.26
N LEU A 294 -119.87 17.91 -6.15
CA LEU A 294 -119.44 18.26 -7.51
C LEU A 294 -120.65 18.73 -8.34
N GLN A 295 -120.54 19.88 -9.01
CA GLN A 295 -121.62 20.44 -9.86
C GLN A 295 -122.03 19.49 -11.00
N THR A 296 -121.13 18.62 -11.45
CA THR A 296 -121.44 17.48 -12.32
C THR A 296 -120.70 16.25 -11.81
N ALA A 297 -121.44 15.21 -11.45
CA ALA A 297 -120.86 13.94 -11.02
C ALA A 297 -119.93 13.36 -12.11
N ARG A 298 -118.84 12.73 -11.70
CA ARG A 298 -117.87 12.10 -12.59
C ARG A 298 -117.89 10.60 -12.39
N THR A 299 -117.72 9.84 -13.46
CA THR A 299 -117.61 8.38 -13.39
C THR A 299 -116.18 7.99 -13.04
N ILE A 300 -115.97 7.29 -11.93
CA ILE A 300 -114.67 6.72 -11.53
C ILE A 300 -114.84 5.21 -11.41
N GLY A 301 -114.07 4.44 -12.18
CA GLY A 301 -114.17 2.96 -12.20
C GLY A 301 -115.55 2.42 -12.59
N GLY A 302 -116.33 3.16 -13.38
CA GLY A 302 -117.70 2.82 -13.78
C GLY A 302 -118.80 3.27 -12.80
N VAL A 303 -118.45 3.85 -11.65
CA VAL A 303 -119.39 4.31 -10.62
C VAL A 303 -119.46 5.84 -10.62
N SER A 304 -120.68 6.40 -10.55
CA SER A 304 -120.89 7.85 -10.45
C SER A 304 -120.44 8.38 -9.09
N PHE A 305 -119.64 9.44 -9.08
CA PHE A 305 -119.10 10.06 -7.88
C PHE A 305 -119.22 11.58 -7.91
N ASP A 306 -119.81 12.14 -6.86
CA ASP A 306 -120.02 13.58 -6.70
C ASP A 306 -119.44 14.15 -5.39
N GLY A 307 -118.66 13.36 -4.65
CA GLY A 307 -117.95 13.80 -3.45
C GLY A 307 -118.78 13.89 -2.17
N THR A 308 -120.08 13.58 -2.21
CA THR A 308 -120.97 13.69 -1.03
C THR A 308 -120.82 12.53 -0.03
N ALA A 309 -120.23 11.40 -0.44
CA ALA A 309 -119.95 10.22 0.39
C ALA A 309 -118.69 9.49 -0.10
N ASN A 310 -118.14 8.57 0.72
CA ASN A 310 -117.04 7.68 0.29
C ASN A 310 -117.46 6.82 -0.91
N ILE A 311 -116.56 6.63 -1.87
CA ILE A 311 -116.83 5.84 -3.08
C ILE A 311 -116.55 4.35 -2.87
N ASN A 312 -117.49 3.50 -3.30
CA ASN A 312 -117.31 2.06 -3.37
C ASN A 312 -116.97 1.66 -4.81
N LEU A 313 -115.73 1.21 -5.03
CA LEU A 313 -115.20 0.79 -6.32
C LEU A 313 -115.17 -0.75 -6.39
N PRO A 314 -115.84 -1.36 -7.38
CA PRO A 314 -115.81 -2.82 -7.55
C PRO A 314 -114.38 -3.34 -7.75
N GLY A 315 -113.93 -4.27 -6.91
CA GLY A 315 -112.58 -4.87 -6.97
C GLY A 315 -111.50 -4.18 -6.10
N VAL A 316 -111.86 -3.11 -5.40
CA VAL A 316 -110.97 -2.39 -4.46
C VAL A 316 -111.48 -2.49 -3.02
N ASN A 317 -112.70 -2.01 -2.73
CA ASN A 317 -113.28 -1.99 -1.39
C ASN A 317 -114.71 -2.58 -1.30
N THR A 318 -115.27 -3.02 -2.43
CA THR A 318 -116.47 -3.85 -2.51
C THR A 318 -116.25 -4.96 -3.56
N THR A 319 -116.89 -6.11 -3.37
CA THR A 319 -116.72 -7.27 -4.25
C THR A 319 -117.09 -6.92 -5.69
N GLY A 320 -116.12 -7.00 -6.61
CA GLY A 320 -116.29 -6.73 -8.04
C GLY A 320 -115.55 -7.76 -8.89
N ASN A 321 -115.79 -7.77 -10.21
CA ASN A 321 -115.20 -8.77 -11.12
C ASN A 321 -113.75 -8.48 -11.55
N GLN A 322 -113.11 -7.46 -10.97
CA GLN A 322 -111.76 -7.03 -11.32
C GLN A 322 -110.73 -7.85 -10.53
N ASN A 323 -109.73 -8.40 -11.23
CA ASN A 323 -108.70 -9.23 -10.63
C ASN A 323 -107.59 -8.37 -9.99
N THR A 324 -107.60 -8.25 -8.66
CA THR A 324 -106.58 -7.56 -7.85
C THR A 324 -105.75 -8.51 -6.97
N THR A 325 -105.77 -9.82 -7.25
CA THR A 325 -104.97 -10.79 -6.46
C THR A 325 -103.51 -10.77 -6.88
N GLY A 326 -102.72 -9.86 -6.29
CA GLY A 326 -101.26 -9.84 -6.38
C GLY A 326 -100.64 -9.80 -4.99
N ASN A 327 -99.90 -10.85 -4.62
CA ASN A 327 -99.35 -11.10 -3.28
C ASN A 327 -97.93 -10.52 -3.08
N ALA A 328 -97.66 -9.28 -3.49
CA ALA A 328 -96.32 -8.70 -3.46
C ALA A 328 -95.65 -8.75 -2.06
N ALA A 329 -96.43 -8.63 -0.98
CA ALA A 329 -95.92 -8.67 0.39
C ALA A 329 -95.74 -10.09 0.98
N THR A 330 -96.30 -11.13 0.35
CA THR A 330 -96.27 -12.52 0.86
C THR A 330 -95.72 -13.55 -0.14
N ALA A 331 -95.21 -13.09 -1.29
CA ALA A 331 -94.65 -13.95 -2.33
C ALA A 331 -93.32 -14.57 -1.86
N THR A 332 -93.35 -15.83 -1.42
CA THR A 332 -92.18 -16.65 -1.11
C THR A 332 -91.71 -17.51 -2.30
N LYS A 333 -92.49 -17.52 -3.39
CA LYS A 333 -92.19 -18.21 -4.66
C LYS A 333 -92.68 -17.42 -5.89
N LEU A 334 -91.95 -17.50 -7.00
CA LEU A 334 -92.36 -17.08 -8.33
C LEU A 334 -93.43 -18.05 -8.87
N GLN A 335 -94.54 -17.53 -9.40
CA GLN A 335 -95.63 -18.35 -9.97
C GLN A 335 -95.17 -19.24 -11.14
N THR A 336 -94.15 -18.81 -11.87
CA THR A 336 -93.46 -19.64 -12.86
C THR A 336 -91.97 -19.52 -12.59
N ALA A 337 -91.33 -20.63 -12.21
CA ALA A 337 -89.88 -20.67 -12.00
C ALA A 337 -89.14 -20.20 -13.26
N ARG A 338 -88.04 -19.46 -13.06
CA ARG A 338 -87.17 -18.98 -14.14
C ARG A 338 -85.86 -19.75 -14.09
N THR A 339 -85.20 -19.94 -15.23
CA THR A 339 -83.87 -20.51 -15.24
C THR A 339 -82.82 -19.42 -15.09
N ILE A 340 -81.88 -19.59 -14.16
CA ILE A 340 -80.64 -18.79 -14.06
C ILE A 340 -79.52 -19.73 -14.49
N ASN A 341 -78.94 -19.45 -15.66
CA ASN A 341 -77.98 -20.32 -16.36
C ASN A 341 -78.36 -21.81 -16.38
N GLY A 342 -79.61 -22.09 -16.77
CA GLY A 342 -80.14 -23.45 -16.91
C GLY A 342 -80.63 -24.10 -15.60
N VAL A 343 -80.42 -23.48 -14.43
CA VAL A 343 -80.94 -23.98 -13.14
C VAL A 343 -82.26 -23.29 -12.82
N SER A 344 -83.31 -24.07 -12.57
CA SER A 344 -84.64 -23.56 -12.18
C SER A 344 -84.58 -22.87 -10.81
N PHE A 345 -85.13 -21.66 -10.73
CA PHE A 345 -85.19 -20.81 -9.55
C PHE A 345 -86.59 -20.21 -9.40
N ASP A 346 -87.21 -20.47 -8.25
CA ASP A 346 -88.51 -19.92 -7.89
C ASP A 346 -88.46 -18.98 -6.68
N GLY A 347 -87.29 -18.75 -6.06
CA GLY A 347 -87.16 -17.84 -4.91
C GLY A 347 -87.49 -18.42 -3.54
N SER A 348 -87.89 -19.70 -3.43
CA SER A 348 -88.17 -20.31 -2.12
C SER A 348 -86.97 -20.70 -1.27
N ALA A 349 -85.80 -20.75 -1.89
CA ALA A 349 -84.53 -21.00 -1.24
C ALA A 349 -83.42 -20.27 -2.00
N ASN A 350 -82.24 -20.15 -1.40
CA ASN A 350 -81.05 -19.64 -2.09
C ASN A 350 -80.73 -20.54 -3.30
N ILE A 351 -80.38 -19.93 -4.43
CA ILE A 351 -79.96 -20.66 -5.62
C ILE A 351 -78.54 -21.24 -5.44
N SER A 352 -78.34 -22.50 -5.79
CA SER A 352 -77.03 -23.14 -5.84
C SER A 352 -76.60 -23.32 -7.28
N LEU A 353 -75.55 -22.59 -7.69
CA LEU A 353 -74.96 -22.70 -9.03
C LEU A 353 -73.64 -23.47 -8.94
N SER A 354 -73.45 -24.51 -9.77
CA SER A 354 -72.17 -25.21 -9.93
C SER A 354 -71.23 -24.44 -10.87
N PRO A 355 -69.91 -24.71 -10.87
CA PRO A 355 -68.97 -24.16 -11.86
C PRO A 355 -69.45 -24.35 -13.31
N ALA A 356 -70.10 -25.48 -13.63
CA ALA A 356 -70.70 -25.71 -14.95
C ALA A 356 -71.87 -24.77 -15.24
N ASN A 357 -72.68 -24.40 -14.24
CA ASN A 357 -73.79 -23.47 -14.41
C ASN A 357 -73.34 -22.02 -14.60
N ILE A 358 -72.13 -21.62 -14.24
CA ILE A 358 -71.65 -20.24 -14.47
C ILE A 358 -70.68 -20.16 -15.65
N GLY A 359 -70.53 -21.25 -16.41
CA GLY A 359 -69.54 -21.33 -17.48
C GLY A 359 -68.10 -21.22 -16.98
N CYS A 360 -67.83 -21.62 -15.72
CA CYS A 360 -66.47 -21.67 -15.19
C CYS A 360 -65.71 -22.72 -16.00
N PRO A 361 -64.72 -22.30 -16.79
CA PRO A 361 -64.07 -23.17 -17.76
C PRO A 361 -63.08 -24.06 -17.02
N ALA A 362 -63.59 -25.18 -16.50
CA ALA A 362 -62.83 -26.20 -15.79
C ALA A 362 -62.96 -27.56 -16.48
N SER A 363 -62.07 -28.51 -16.15
CA SER A 363 -62.17 -29.87 -16.68
C SER A 363 -63.52 -30.51 -16.30
N PRO A 364 -64.28 -31.09 -17.25
CA PRO A 364 -65.60 -31.65 -16.99
C PRO A 364 -65.58 -32.93 -16.13
N THR A 365 -64.40 -33.50 -15.87
CA THR A 365 -64.20 -34.76 -15.13
C THR A 365 -63.68 -34.57 -13.70
N GLY A 366 -63.55 -33.33 -13.22
CA GLY A 366 -62.96 -33.02 -11.92
C GLY A 366 -61.43 -32.93 -12.00
N TRP A 367 -60.72 -33.98 -11.53
CA TRP A 367 -59.25 -34.04 -11.64
C TRP A 367 -58.84 -34.43 -13.06
N LEU A 368 -57.95 -33.64 -13.69
CA LEU A 368 -57.46 -33.95 -15.04
C LEU A 368 -56.45 -35.11 -14.99
N THR A 369 -56.82 -36.26 -15.52
CA THR A 369 -55.91 -37.39 -15.75
C THR A 369 -55.05 -37.08 -16.98
N THR A 370 -53.73 -37.05 -16.80
CA THR A 370 -52.79 -36.66 -17.88
C THR A 370 -51.95 -37.83 -18.40
N GLY A 371 -51.99 -38.98 -17.74
CA GLY A 371 -51.32 -40.20 -18.18
C GLY A 371 -51.18 -41.20 -17.05
N SER A 372 -50.12 -42.02 -17.06
CA SER A 372 -49.95 -43.11 -16.10
C SER A 372 -48.57 -43.11 -15.46
N ASN A 373 -48.51 -43.10 -14.12
CA ASN A 373 -47.29 -43.22 -13.30
C ASN A 373 -46.11 -42.31 -13.69
N GLY A 374 -46.39 -41.05 -14.02
CA GLY A 374 -45.38 -40.07 -14.41
C GLY A 374 -44.75 -40.32 -15.78
N GLY A 375 -45.35 -41.18 -16.61
CA GLY A 375 -44.88 -41.47 -17.97
C GLY A 375 -44.77 -40.22 -18.85
N ALA A 376 -43.90 -40.28 -19.87
CA ALA A 376 -43.66 -39.15 -20.75
C ALA A 376 -44.89 -38.83 -21.62
N ILE A 377 -45.30 -37.56 -21.64
CA ILE A 377 -46.27 -37.01 -22.60
C ILE A 377 -45.58 -35.93 -23.43
N THR A 378 -45.72 -35.98 -24.75
CA THR A 378 -45.18 -34.92 -25.63
C THR A 378 -46.04 -33.67 -25.56
N THR A 379 -45.50 -32.53 -25.98
CA THR A 379 -46.26 -31.27 -26.02
C THR A 379 -47.50 -31.40 -26.91
N ALA A 380 -47.36 -32.06 -28.06
CA ALA A 380 -48.48 -32.31 -28.98
C ALA A 380 -49.57 -33.21 -28.36
N GLN A 381 -49.18 -34.26 -27.65
CA GLN A 381 -50.12 -35.14 -26.95
C GLN A 381 -50.87 -34.41 -25.83
N LEU A 382 -50.17 -33.54 -25.09
CA LEU A 382 -50.81 -32.71 -24.06
C LEU A 382 -51.83 -31.75 -24.68
N VAL A 383 -51.49 -31.09 -25.79
CA VAL A 383 -52.42 -30.19 -26.50
C VAL A 383 -53.68 -30.94 -26.94
N THR A 384 -53.54 -32.12 -27.55
CA THR A 384 -54.68 -32.97 -27.91
C THR A 384 -55.53 -33.34 -26.69
N LEU A 385 -54.90 -33.68 -25.57
CA LEU A 385 -55.60 -34.00 -24.32
C LEU A 385 -56.40 -32.79 -23.81
N LEU A 386 -55.81 -31.59 -23.82
CA LEU A 386 -56.48 -30.35 -23.41
C LEU A 386 -57.63 -30.00 -24.36
N GLN A 387 -57.46 -30.22 -25.67
CA GLN A 387 -58.49 -30.01 -26.67
C GLN A 387 -59.69 -30.93 -26.46
N ASN A 388 -59.46 -32.22 -26.21
CA ASN A 388 -60.51 -33.19 -25.91
C ASN A 388 -61.26 -32.86 -24.60
N ASN A 389 -60.63 -32.09 -23.70
CA ASN A 389 -61.24 -31.60 -22.46
C ASN A 389 -61.86 -30.20 -22.60
N GLY A 390 -61.98 -29.68 -23.83
CA GLY A 390 -62.65 -28.41 -24.14
C GLY A 390 -61.83 -27.15 -23.83
N ALA A 391 -60.53 -27.27 -23.51
CA ALA A 391 -59.71 -26.15 -23.06
C ALA A 391 -59.58 -25.01 -24.08
N PHE A 392 -59.69 -25.32 -25.37
CA PHE A 392 -59.58 -24.33 -26.46
C PHE A 392 -60.92 -23.76 -26.95
N ASN A 393 -62.05 -24.23 -26.40
CA ASN A 393 -63.39 -23.74 -26.77
C ASN A 393 -63.80 -22.48 -25.98
N THR A 394 -62.95 -22.04 -25.06
CA THR A 394 -63.19 -20.89 -24.18
C THR A 394 -61.97 -19.97 -24.16
N LYS A 395 -62.14 -18.71 -23.74
CA LYS A 395 -61.03 -17.74 -23.77
C LYS A 395 -59.99 -17.96 -22.67
N ALA A 396 -60.44 -18.50 -21.54
CA ALA A 396 -59.60 -18.95 -20.45
C ALA A 396 -60.14 -20.28 -19.99
N TRP A 397 -59.28 -21.22 -19.60
CA TRP A 397 -59.65 -22.53 -19.06
C TRP A 397 -58.64 -22.95 -18.01
N ILE A 398 -59.09 -23.60 -16.95
CA ILE A 398 -58.24 -24.01 -15.83
C ILE A 398 -58.59 -25.41 -15.36
N ALA A 399 -57.60 -26.28 -15.21
CA ALA A 399 -57.79 -27.57 -14.57
C ALA A 399 -56.67 -27.89 -13.60
N ARG A 400 -57.02 -28.64 -12.56
CA ARG A 400 -56.05 -29.25 -11.67
C ARG A 400 -55.87 -30.71 -12.08
N CYS A 401 -54.63 -31.08 -12.35
CA CYS A 401 -54.25 -32.45 -12.64
C CYS A 401 -54.37 -33.34 -11.40
N ALA A 402 -54.67 -34.62 -11.62
CA ALA A 402 -54.83 -35.61 -10.55
C ALA A 402 -53.65 -35.60 -9.57
N TRP A 403 -53.94 -35.68 -8.27
CA TRP A 403 -52.92 -35.81 -7.23
C TRP A 403 -52.19 -37.17 -7.30
N ALA A 404 -52.90 -38.21 -7.72
CA ALA A 404 -52.35 -39.56 -7.83
C ALA A 404 -51.33 -39.63 -8.98
N TYR A 405 -50.10 -40.06 -8.66
CA TYR A 405 -49.05 -40.30 -9.65
C TYR A 405 -49.49 -41.33 -10.71
N ALA A 406 -50.28 -42.34 -10.32
CA ALA A 406 -50.84 -43.35 -11.20
C ALA A 406 -51.68 -42.78 -12.37
N ASN A 407 -52.18 -41.55 -12.23
CA ASN A 407 -53.06 -40.89 -13.20
C ASN A 407 -52.41 -39.64 -13.84
N SER A 408 -51.11 -39.45 -13.65
CA SER A 408 -50.40 -38.24 -14.08
C SER A 408 -49.23 -38.56 -14.99
N ALA A 409 -48.98 -37.72 -15.99
CA ALA A 409 -47.81 -37.79 -16.85
C ALA A 409 -46.74 -36.76 -16.47
N THR A 410 -45.64 -36.75 -17.22
CA THR A 410 -44.56 -35.77 -17.13
C THR A 410 -44.19 -35.30 -18.53
N ILE A 411 -43.97 -34.00 -18.71
CA ILE A 411 -43.39 -33.47 -19.96
C ILE A 411 -41.85 -33.50 -19.82
N PRO A 412 -41.13 -34.28 -20.63
CA PRO A 412 -39.68 -34.45 -20.49
C PRO A 412 -38.89 -33.22 -20.93
N ASN A 413 -37.66 -33.05 -20.43
CA ASN A 413 -36.80 -31.92 -20.80
C ASN A 413 -36.44 -31.91 -22.30
N SER A 414 -36.46 -33.07 -22.97
CA SER A 414 -36.27 -33.17 -24.42
C SER A 414 -37.37 -32.46 -25.22
N GLU A 415 -38.55 -32.25 -24.62
CA GLU A 415 -39.67 -31.51 -25.23
C GLU A 415 -39.65 -30.03 -24.84
N THR A 416 -39.24 -29.72 -23.60
CA THR A 416 -39.38 -28.37 -23.05
C THR A 416 -38.13 -27.51 -23.24
N GLY A 417 -36.93 -28.12 -23.22
CA GLY A 417 -35.65 -27.40 -23.18
C GLY A 417 -35.42 -26.56 -21.92
N CYS A 418 -36.38 -26.50 -20.99
CA CYS A 418 -36.36 -25.63 -19.81
C CYS A 418 -36.65 -26.36 -18.49
N GLY A 419 -36.58 -27.70 -18.49
CA GLY A 419 -36.72 -28.59 -17.34
C GLY A 419 -37.86 -29.60 -17.48
N VAL A 420 -37.78 -30.69 -16.70
CA VAL A 420 -38.83 -31.72 -16.66
C VAL A 420 -40.05 -31.19 -15.87
N ILE A 421 -41.25 -31.29 -16.46
CA ILE A 421 -42.51 -30.76 -15.88
C ILE A 421 -43.36 -31.92 -15.36
N PRO A 422 -43.47 -32.12 -14.03
CA PRO A 422 -44.36 -33.13 -13.46
C PRO A 422 -45.81 -32.63 -13.44
N LEU A 423 -46.76 -33.41 -13.96
CA LEU A 423 -48.16 -33.00 -14.00
C LEU A 423 -48.96 -33.44 -12.77
N ALA A 424 -48.44 -34.33 -11.93
CA ALA A 424 -49.15 -34.75 -10.72
C ALA A 424 -49.42 -33.56 -9.79
N GLY A 425 -50.71 -33.30 -9.50
CA GLY A 425 -51.16 -32.16 -8.70
C GLY A 425 -50.90 -30.78 -9.32
N ALA A 426 -50.40 -30.69 -10.55
CA ALA A 426 -50.15 -29.43 -11.23
C ALA A 426 -51.47 -28.72 -11.59
N VAL A 427 -51.41 -27.39 -11.71
CA VAL A 427 -52.51 -26.60 -12.27
C VAL A 427 -52.13 -26.22 -13.70
N ILE A 428 -53.02 -26.51 -14.65
CA ILE A 428 -52.89 -26.12 -16.05
C ILE A 428 -53.91 -25.04 -16.35
N GLU A 429 -53.44 -23.92 -16.88
CA GLU A 429 -54.26 -22.82 -17.38
C GLU A 429 -54.03 -22.71 -18.90
N VAL A 430 -55.11 -22.56 -19.66
CA VAL A 430 -55.07 -22.38 -21.10
C VAL A 430 -55.77 -21.07 -21.45
N PHE A 431 -55.08 -20.19 -22.15
CA PHE A 431 -55.62 -18.91 -22.63
C PHE A 431 -55.66 -18.92 -24.17
N ASN A 432 -56.83 -18.65 -24.75
CA ASN A 432 -57.10 -18.65 -26.20
C ASN A 432 -58.02 -17.46 -26.54
N ASN A 433 -58.06 -17.03 -27.80
CA ASN A 433 -59.08 -16.10 -28.31
C ASN A 433 -60.46 -16.76 -28.58
N GLY A 434 -60.60 -18.06 -28.28
CA GLY A 434 -61.89 -18.79 -28.31
C GLY A 434 -62.48 -19.03 -29.71
N SER A 435 -61.69 -18.83 -30.77
CA SER A 435 -62.14 -18.92 -32.17
C SER A 435 -61.20 -19.70 -33.09
N SER A 436 -59.97 -20.01 -32.65
CA SER A 436 -58.99 -20.77 -33.42
C SER A 436 -58.15 -21.67 -32.50
N SER A 437 -57.75 -22.85 -32.98
CA SER A 437 -56.82 -23.75 -32.28
C SER A 437 -55.34 -23.35 -32.47
N ASN A 438 -55.08 -22.20 -33.10
CA ASN A 438 -53.75 -21.87 -33.62
C ASN A 438 -53.00 -20.82 -32.78
N ASN A 439 -53.67 -20.20 -31.80
CA ASN A 439 -53.10 -19.13 -30.98
C ASN A 439 -53.52 -19.33 -29.52
N TYR A 440 -52.60 -19.85 -28.70
CA TYR A 440 -52.87 -20.13 -27.31
C TYR A 440 -51.62 -20.05 -26.42
N THR A 441 -51.86 -19.85 -25.13
CA THR A 441 -50.85 -19.97 -24.09
C THR A 441 -51.27 -21.04 -23.10
N ILE A 442 -50.38 -21.98 -22.79
CA ILE A 442 -50.55 -22.96 -21.71
C ILE A 442 -49.60 -22.57 -20.58
N ARG A 443 -50.13 -22.32 -19.39
CA ARG A 443 -49.34 -22.15 -18.17
C ARG A 443 -49.50 -23.37 -17.28
N ILE A 444 -48.41 -23.90 -16.78
CA ILE A 444 -48.39 -25.02 -15.84
C ILE A 444 -47.69 -24.59 -14.57
N THR A 445 -48.42 -24.62 -13.45
CA THR A 445 -47.86 -24.43 -12.12
C THR A 445 -47.71 -25.79 -11.45
N THR A 446 -46.47 -26.19 -11.17
CA THR A 446 -46.17 -27.51 -10.61
C THR A 446 -46.41 -27.55 -9.10
N ALA A 447 -46.74 -28.74 -8.59
CA ALA A 447 -46.94 -28.98 -7.16
C ALA A 447 -45.65 -28.76 -6.35
N THR A 448 -45.77 -28.81 -5.02
CA THR A 448 -44.65 -28.65 -4.07
C THR A 448 -43.72 -29.87 -4.01
N THR A 449 -44.16 -31.02 -4.48
CA THR A 449 -43.46 -32.30 -4.40
C THR A 449 -43.67 -33.12 -5.68
N THR A 450 -42.74 -34.02 -5.97
CA THR A 450 -42.85 -34.98 -7.08
C THR A 450 -41.99 -36.21 -6.79
N SER A 451 -42.38 -37.38 -7.31
CA SER A 451 -41.56 -38.61 -7.34
C SER A 451 -40.75 -38.76 -8.63
N VAL A 452 -40.92 -37.83 -9.58
CA VAL A 452 -40.25 -37.86 -10.89
C VAL A 452 -38.85 -37.28 -10.76
N SER A 453 -37.83 -38.07 -11.09
CA SER A 453 -36.43 -37.64 -11.01
C SER A 453 -36.14 -36.46 -11.96
N GLY A 454 -35.41 -35.46 -11.46
CA GLY A 454 -35.04 -34.25 -12.22
C GLY A 454 -36.19 -33.28 -12.51
N ALA A 455 -37.40 -33.56 -12.04
CA ALA A 455 -38.57 -32.72 -12.23
C ALA A 455 -38.59 -31.50 -11.30
N LEU A 456 -39.03 -30.36 -11.83
CA LEU A 456 -39.00 -29.09 -11.11
C LEU A 456 -40.33 -28.82 -10.42
N THR A 457 -40.28 -28.76 -9.09
CA THR A 457 -41.41 -28.44 -8.20
C THR A 457 -41.42 -26.94 -7.86
N ASN A 458 -42.58 -26.41 -7.49
CA ASN A 458 -42.77 -24.97 -7.26
C ASN A 458 -42.26 -24.11 -8.41
N ALA A 459 -42.51 -24.57 -9.64
CA ALA A 459 -42.11 -23.90 -10.85
C ALA A 459 -43.34 -23.55 -11.69
N GLU A 460 -43.21 -22.48 -12.46
CA GLU A 460 -44.19 -22.11 -13.47
C GLU A 460 -43.55 -22.26 -14.86
N PHE A 461 -44.26 -22.94 -15.74
CA PHE A 461 -43.86 -23.16 -17.13
C PHE A 461 -44.91 -22.57 -18.06
N ILE A 462 -44.48 -21.90 -19.11
CA ILE A 462 -45.36 -21.23 -20.07
C ILE A 462 -45.02 -21.71 -21.47
N TYR A 463 -45.96 -22.36 -22.14
CA TYR A 463 -45.92 -22.65 -23.56
C TYR A 463 -46.73 -21.61 -24.31
N VAL A 464 -46.13 -20.97 -25.31
CA VAL A 464 -46.84 -20.01 -26.18
C VAL A 464 -46.79 -20.56 -27.60
N PHE A 465 -47.95 -20.66 -28.22
CA PHE A 465 -48.11 -21.09 -29.60
C PHE A 465 -48.94 -20.05 -30.36
N ASN A 466 -48.36 -19.41 -31.37
CA ASN A 466 -49.03 -18.43 -32.24
C ASN A 466 -48.97 -18.85 -33.73
N GLY A 467 -48.82 -20.16 -33.99
CA GLY A 467 -48.47 -20.73 -35.28
C GLY A 467 -47.03 -21.26 -35.32
N THR A 468 -46.76 -22.16 -36.26
CA THR A 468 -45.45 -22.84 -36.39
C THR A 468 -44.31 -21.91 -36.76
N ASP A 469 -44.60 -20.81 -37.45
CA ASP A 469 -43.60 -19.85 -37.94
C ASP A 469 -43.14 -18.85 -36.85
N TYR A 470 -43.78 -18.86 -35.67
CA TYR A 470 -43.54 -17.88 -34.59
C TYR A 470 -42.77 -18.47 -33.40
N SER A 471 -41.89 -19.44 -33.68
CA SER A 471 -41.02 -20.09 -32.68
C SER A 471 -41.79 -20.54 -31.42
N PRO A 472 -42.79 -21.43 -31.55
CA PRO A 472 -43.51 -21.93 -30.39
C PRO A 472 -42.56 -22.68 -29.46
N GLY A 473 -42.76 -22.54 -28.14
CA GLY A 473 -41.84 -23.14 -27.18
C GLY A 473 -42.19 -22.91 -25.73
N TRP A 474 -41.65 -23.79 -24.89
CA TRP A 474 -41.74 -23.73 -23.44
C TRP A 474 -40.75 -22.71 -22.87
N ARG A 475 -41.16 -22.03 -21.81
CA ARG A 475 -40.34 -21.11 -21.00
C ARG A 475 -40.54 -21.46 -19.54
N ARG A 476 -39.48 -21.34 -18.74
CA ARG A 476 -39.53 -21.49 -17.28
C ARG A 476 -39.42 -20.12 -16.61
N VAL A 477 -40.30 -19.84 -15.67
CA VAL A 477 -40.18 -18.67 -14.80
C VAL A 477 -39.25 -19.01 -13.64
N TYR A 478 -38.19 -18.22 -13.46
CA TYR A 478 -37.29 -18.35 -12.32
C TYR A 478 -37.86 -17.72 -11.06
N ASN A 479 -37.60 -18.33 -9.91
CA ASN A 479 -38.07 -17.84 -8.61
C ASN A 479 -37.04 -18.13 -7.50
N THR A 480 -37.40 -17.83 -6.25
CA THR A 480 -36.48 -17.97 -5.10
C THR A 480 -36.04 -19.41 -4.84
N LYS A 481 -36.87 -20.41 -5.17
CA LYS A 481 -36.54 -21.84 -5.08
C LYS A 481 -35.83 -22.33 -6.34
N ASN A 482 -36.29 -21.91 -7.52
CA ASN A 482 -35.73 -22.26 -8.82
C ASN A 482 -35.00 -21.04 -9.40
N LYS A 483 -33.79 -20.75 -8.90
CA LYS A 483 -32.95 -19.64 -9.40
C LYS A 483 -32.28 -20.02 -10.72
N PRO A 484 -31.95 -19.04 -11.59
CA PRO A 484 -31.12 -19.32 -12.76
C PRO A 484 -29.71 -19.75 -12.33
N THR A 485 -29.14 -20.73 -13.04
CA THR A 485 -27.71 -21.04 -12.95
C THR A 485 -26.90 -19.99 -13.69
N ALA A 486 -25.59 -19.92 -13.44
CA ALA A 486 -24.71 -19.00 -14.17
C ALA A 486 -24.77 -19.23 -15.69
N SER A 487 -24.88 -20.49 -16.13
CA SER A 487 -25.06 -20.85 -17.54
C SER A 487 -26.40 -20.36 -18.11
N ASP A 488 -27.47 -20.34 -17.31
CA ASP A 488 -28.81 -19.91 -17.76
C ASP A 488 -28.85 -18.42 -18.12
N VAL A 489 -27.93 -17.61 -17.60
CA VAL A 489 -27.91 -16.14 -17.78
C VAL A 489 -26.59 -15.62 -18.37
N GLY A 490 -25.69 -16.50 -18.81
CA GLY A 490 -24.39 -16.09 -19.35
C GLY A 490 -23.45 -15.43 -18.32
N ALA A 491 -23.61 -15.73 -17.03
CA ALA A 491 -22.74 -15.25 -15.96
C ALA A 491 -21.53 -16.18 -15.75
N LEU A 492 -20.46 -15.64 -15.17
CA LEU A 492 -19.29 -16.44 -14.76
C LEU A 492 -19.61 -17.23 -13.48
N PRO A 493 -19.44 -18.57 -13.45
CA PRO A 493 -19.69 -19.36 -12.24
C PRO A 493 -18.71 -19.02 -11.10
N LEU A 494 -19.15 -19.21 -9.85
CA LEU A 494 -18.25 -19.11 -8.67
C LEU A 494 -17.13 -20.15 -8.69
N THR A 495 -17.32 -21.27 -9.38
CA THR A 495 -16.29 -22.30 -9.60
C THR A 495 -15.21 -21.87 -10.60
N GLY A 496 -15.34 -20.67 -11.20
CA GLY A 496 -14.45 -20.16 -12.24
C GLY A 496 -14.92 -20.51 -13.66
N GLY A 497 -14.29 -19.88 -14.64
CA GLY A 497 -14.55 -20.06 -16.07
C GLY A 497 -13.61 -19.22 -16.93
N THR A 498 -13.80 -19.25 -18.25
CA THR A 498 -12.99 -18.50 -19.21
C THR A 498 -13.70 -17.21 -19.64
N LEU A 499 -13.02 -16.06 -19.50
CA LEU A 499 -13.43 -14.81 -20.13
C LEU A 499 -12.68 -14.69 -21.46
N SER A 500 -13.39 -14.75 -22.58
CA SER A 500 -12.81 -14.76 -23.94
C SER A 500 -12.58 -13.37 -24.55
N GLY A 501 -13.14 -12.32 -23.94
CA GLY A 501 -12.93 -10.93 -24.32
C GLY A 501 -11.91 -10.20 -23.44
N GLY A 502 -11.60 -8.95 -23.77
CA GLY A 502 -10.79 -8.09 -22.91
C GLY A 502 -11.46 -7.81 -21.57
N LEU A 503 -10.71 -7.90 -20.47
CA LEU A 503 -11.15 -7.52 -19.13
C LEU A 503 -10.57 -6.15 -18.76
N THR A 504 -11.41 -5.13 -18.64
CA THR A 504 -11.05 -3.83 -18.07
C THR A 504 -11.73 -3.68 -16.71
N SER A 505 -10.95 -3.61 -15.63
CA SER A 505 -11.46 -3.35 -14.28
C SER A 505 -11.18 -1.91 -13.88
N SER A 506 -12.21 -1.16 -13.48
CA SER A 506 -12.04 0.17 -12.87
C SER A 506 -11.65 0.11 -11.39
N GLY A 507 -11.76 -1.08 -10.78
CA GLY A 507 -11.34 -1.36 -9.41
C GLY A 507 -10.18 -2.36 -9.34
N GLU A 508 -9.77 -2.70 -8.12
CA GLU A 508 -8.69 -3.67 -7.87
C GLU A 508 -9.10 -5.11 -8.25
N ILE A 509 -8.19 -5.84 -8.89
CA ILE A 509 -8.30 -7.30 -9.09
C ILE A 509 -7.48 -7.99 -7.99
N ILE A 510 -8.17 -8.63 -7.04
CA ILE A 510 -7.53 -9.28 -5.88
C ILE A 510 -7.42 -10.78 -6.13
N SER A 511 -6.20 -11.31 -6.15
CA SER A 511 -5.97 -12.75 -6.01
C SER A 511 -5.57 -13.09 -4.57
N LYS A 512 -6.30 -14.03 -3.97
CA LYS A 512 -5.97 -14.62 -2.66
C LYS A 512 -5.11 -15.88 -2.77
N TYR A 513 -4.75 -16.28 -3.99
CA TYR A 513 -3.84 -17.39 -4.24
C TYR A 513 -2.41 -16.89 -4.33
N ALA A 514 -1.46 -17.74 -3.91
CA ALA A 514 -0.03 -17.43 -4.01
C ALA A 514 0.40 -17.09 -5.46
N ASN A 515 -0.24 -17.69 -6.47
CA ASN A 515 -0.04 -17.34 -7.88
C ASN A 515 -1.17 -16.42 -8.32
N GLY A 516 -0.86 -15.13 -8.56
CA GLY A 516 -1.87 -14.08 -8.71
C GLY A 516 -2.31 -13.81 -10.14
N PHE A 517 -1.36 -13.45 -11.00
CA PHE A 517 -1.59 -13.05 -12.39
C PHE A 517 -0.70 -13.86 -13.31
N ARG A 518 -1.26 -14.42 -14.39
CA ARG A 518 -0.55 -15.26 -15.35
C ARG A 518 -0.76 -14.77 -16.78
N ILE A 519 0.33 -14.75 -17.54
CA ILE A 519 0.37 -14.60 -18.99
C ILE A 519 0.86 -15.92 -19.56
N ALA A 520 0.10 -16.53 -20.47
CA ALA A 520 0.45 -17.80 -21.10
C ALA A 520 0.35 -17.64 -22.61
N TYR A 521 1.50 -17.70 -23.30
CA TYR A 521 1.55 -17.51 -24.75
C TYR A 521 2.79 -18.20 -25.35
N GLY A 522 2.64 -18.83 -26.51
CA GLY A 522 3.71 -19.64 -27.10
C GLY A 522 4.06 -20.85 -26.22
N SER A 523 5.35 -21.11 -26.01
CA SER A 523 5.84 -22.26 -25.21
C SER A 523 6.08 -21.95 -23.73
N PHE A 524 5.86 -20.72 -23.27
CA PHE A 524 6.15 -20.32 -21.88
C PHE A 524 4.95 -19.65 -21.21
N GLY A 525 4.90 -19.77 -19.89
CA GLY A 525 4.07 -18.98 -19.01
C GLY A 525 4.92 -18.03 -18.18
N PHE A 526 4.40 -16.84 -17.94
CA PHE A 526 4.88 -15.89 -16.95
C PHE A 526 3.81 -15.70 -15.89
N PHE A 527 4.17 -15.65 -14.61
CA PHE A 527 3.22 -15.30 -13.57
C PHE A 527 3.86 -14.62 -12.37
N ILE A 528 3.06 -13.81 -11.68
CA ILE A 528 3.44 -13.17 -10.43
C ILE A 528 3.04 -14.10 -9.29
N ARG A 529 4.02 -14.43 -8.44
CA ARG A 529 3.83 -15.27 -7.25
C ARG A 529 4.18 -14.50 -5.99
N ASN A 530 3.36 -14.57 -4.96
CA ASN A 530 3.69 -14.13 -3.61
C ASN A 530 3.63 -15.34 -2.67
N ASP A 531 4.75 -15.64 -2.00
CA ASP A 531 4.85 -16.76 -1.04
C ASP A 531 4.76 -16.33 0.43
N GLY A 532 4.45 -15.06 0.68
CA GLY A 532 4.42 -14.42 1.99
C GLY A 532 5.69 -13.63 2.30
N SER A 533 6.87 -14.15 1.93
CA SER A 533 8.16 -13.49 2.20
C SER A 533 8.61 -12.63 1.02
N ASN A 534 8.40 -13.10 -0.21
CA ASN A 534 8.81 -12.42 -1.41
C ASN A 534 7.72 -12.48 -2.49
N THR A 535 7.74 -11.48 -3.36
CA THR A 535 6.98 -11.45 -4.62
C THR A 535 7.93 -11.73 -5.76
N TYR A 536 7.62 -12.73 -6.57
CA TYR A 536 8.43 -13.22 -7.66
C TYR A 536 7.76 -13.03 -9.00
N PHE A 537 8.58 -12.76 -9.99
CA PHE A 537 8.22 -12.81 -11.40
C PHE A 537 8.73 -14.15 -11.93
N MET A 538 7.84 -15.13 -12.09
CA MET A 538 8.16 -16.52 -12.37
C MET A 538 7.94 -16.87 -13.84
N LEU A 539 8.74 -17.81 -14.34
CA LEU A 539 8.59 -18.40 -15.67
C LEU A 539 8.33 -19.90 -15.54
N THR A 540 7.55 -20.48 -16.44
CA THR A 540 7.34 -21.94 -16.49
C THR A 540 8.42 -22.65 -17.32
N ALA A 541 8.45 -23.98 -17.29
CA ALA A 541 9.24 -24.76 -18.23
C ALA A 541 8.71 -24.60 -19.67
N SER A 542 9.61 -24.74 -20.66
CA SER A 542 9.21 -24.72 -22.08
C SER A 542 8.24 -25.87 -22.37
N GLY A 543 7.15 -25.57 -23.09
CA GLY A 543 6.08 -26.51 -23.42
C GLY A 543 4.98 -26.63 -22.36
N ASP A 544 5.14 -25.98 -21.20
CA ASP A 544 4.19 -26.05 -20.09
C ASP A 544 3.77 -24.64 -19.64
N THR A 545 2.91 -23.98 -20.43
CA THR A 545 2.55 -22.56 -20.23
C THR A 545 1.72 -22.30 -18.96
N LEU A 546 1.01 -23.31 -18.46
CA LEU A 546 0.13 -23.19 -17.29
C LEU A 546 0.67 -23.91 -16.05
N GLY A 547 1.72 -24.73 -16.17
CA GLY A 547 2.26 -25.47 -15.05
C GLY A 547 3.13 -24.67 -14.09
N SER A 548 4.00 -25.40 -13.40
CA SER A 548 4.82 -24.89 -12.31
C SER A 548 5.98 -24.03 -12.81
N TRP A 549 6.61 -23.29 -11.89
CA TRP A 549 7.77 -22.46 -12.22
C TRP A 549 9.03 -23.31 -12.49
N ASN A 550 9.91 -22.81 -13.35
CA ASN A 550 11.22 -23.39 -13.62
C ASN A 550 12.30 -22.90 -12.60
N GLY A 551 13.58 -23.13 -12.87
CA GLY A 551 14.69 -22.71 -12.01
C GLY A 551 15.08 -21.22 -12.09
N LEU A 552 14.55 -20.46 -13.05
CA LEU A 552 14.91 -19.06 -13.28
C LEU A 552 14.17 -18.13 -12.31
N ARG A 553 14.86 -17.11 -11.80
CA ARG A 553 14.34 -16.04 -10.95
C ARG A 553 14.73 -14.68 -11.54
N PRO A 554 14.00 -14.21 -12.58
CA PRO A 554 14.25 -12.92 -13.21
C PRO A 554 14.21 -11.74 -12.23
N ILE A 555 13.12 -11.59 -11.47
CA ILE A 555 12.97 -10.53 -10.47
C ILE A 555 12.32 -11.12 -9.21
N THR A 556 12.92 -10.83 -8.06
CA THR A 556 12.38 -11.12 -6.73
C THR A 556 12.31 -9.83 -5.93
N ILE A 557 11.20 -9.57 -5.27
CA ILE A 557 10.99 -8.45 -4.35
C ILE A 557 10.82 -9.04 -2.96
N ASN A 558 11.68 -8.67 -2.02
CA ASN A 558 11.43 -9.01 -0.63
C ASN A 558 10.28 -8.17 -0.09
N ASN A 559 9.20 -8.82 0.36
CA ASN A 559 7.99 -8.11 0.78
C ASN A 559 8.19 -7.27 2.05
N THR A 560 9.21 -7.60 2.87
CA THR A 560 9.50 -6.87 4.11
C THR A 560 10.38 -5.65 3.87
N SER A 561 11.44 -5.79 3.08
CA SER A 561 12.42 -4.71 2.86
C SER A 561 12.20 -3.92 1.58
N GLY A 562 11.38 -4.42 0.65
CA GLY A 562 11.25 -3.87 -0.71
C GLY A 562 12.47 -4.11 -1.60
N ALA A 563 13.49 -4.82 -1.11
CA ALA A 563 14.72 -5.06 -1.86
C ALA A 563 14.44 -5.91 -3.11
N VAL A 564 14.91 -5.43 -4.26
CA VAL A 564 14.79 -6.13 -5.55
C VAL A 564 16.07 -6.91 -5.81
N SER A 565 15.93 -8.21 -6.10
CA SER A 565 17.02 -9.11 -6.49
C SER A 565 16.77 -9.65 -7.90
N ILE A 566 17.81 -9.63 -8.74
CA ILE A 566 17.80 -10.15 -10.10
C ILE A 566 18.82 -11.28 -10.19
N GLY A 567 18.35 -12.54 -10.23
CA GLY A 567 19.21 -13.71 -10.11
C GLY A 567 19.74 -14.26 -11.43
N ASN A 568 19.27 -13.76 -12.58
CA ASN A 568 19.57 -14.30 -13.91
C ASN A 568 20.11 -13.23 -14.86
N GLY A 569 20.97 -12.35 -14.34
CA GLY A 569 21.62 -11.28 -15.10
C GLY A 569 20.72 -10.06 -15.35
N LEU A 570 21.36 -8.92 -15.60
CA LEU A 570 20.71 -7.66 -15.95
C LEU A 570 21.47 -7.04 -17.14
N ASN A 571 20.78 -6.83 -18.27
CA ASN A 571 21.33 -6.14 -19.43
C ASN A 571 20.72 -4.73 -19.53
N VAL A 572 21.53 -3.67 -19.45
CA VAL A 572 21.08 -2.27 -19.48
C VAL A 572 21.78 -1.52 -20.61
N THR A 573 21.03 -1.12 -21.63
CA THR A 573 21.56 -0.41 -22.80
C THR A 573 21.50 1.12 -22.67
N GLY A 574 20.54 1.65 -21.90
CA GLY A 574 20.33 3.08 -21.68
C GLY A 574 21.15 3.69 -20.53
N GLY A 575 22.08 2.93 -19.93
CA GLY A 575 22.83 3.33 -18.74
C GLY A 575 22.08 3.15 -17.42
N VAL A 576 22.80 3.15 -16.30
CA VAL A 576 22.25 3.09 -14.93
C VAL A 576 22.47 4.45 -14.28
N ASN A 577 21.40 5.12 -13.85
CA ASN A 577 21.49 6.42 -13.17
C ASN A 577 21.60 6.21 -11.65
N GLY A 578 22.77 6.51 -11.07
CA GLY A 578 23.05 6.37 -9.63
C GLY A 578 24.43 5.79 -9.32
N SER A 579 24.78 5.69 -8.04
CA SER A 579 26.02 5.05 -7.58
C SER A 579 25.87 3.53 -7.54
N LEU A 580 26.72 2.81 -8.25
CA LEU A 580 26.85 1.36 -8.15
C LEU A 580 27.84 1.04 -7.03
N ASN A 581 27.35 0.53 -5.90
CA ASN A 581 28.23 0.03 -4.83
C ASN A 581 28.72 -1.38 -5.20
N GLY A 582 29.83 -1.47 -5.94
CA GLY A 582 30.49 -2.73 -6.30
C GLY A 582 31.68 -2.54 -7.22
N ASN A 583 32.66 -3.45 -7.14
CA ASN A 583 33.77 -3.50 -8.10
C ASN A 583 33.25 -4.00 -9.45
N ALA A 584 32.95 -3.10 -10.36
CA ALA A 584 32.69 -3.47 -11.75
C ALA A 584 34.01 -3.98 -12.35
N SER A 585 34.10 -5.30 -12.56
CA SER A 585 35.21 -5.94 -13.29
C SER A 585 35.45 -5.31 -14.68
N THR A 586 34.43 -4.63 -15.23
CA THR A 586 34.44 -3.93 -16.51
C THR A 586 34.74 -2.43 -16.41
N ALA A 587 35.10 -1.90 -15.24
CA ALA A 587 35.44 -0.49 -15.10
C ALA A 587 36.74 -0.19 -15.87
N THR A 588 36.61 0.38 -17.06
CA THR A 588 37.74 0.84 -17.88
C THR A 588 38.25 2.22 -17.46
N LYS A 589 37.49 2.95 -16.61
CA LYS A 589 37.88 4.23 -16.01
C LYS A 589 37.28 4.45 -14.62
N LEU A 590 37.99 5.14 -13.74
CA LEU A 590 37.48 5.75 -12.51
C LEU A 590 36.60 6.95 -12.85
N GLN A 591 35.40 7.04 -12.26
CA GLN A 591 34.48 8.16 -12.47
C GLN A 591 35.10 9.51 -12.07
N THR A 592 35.88 9.52 -10.99
CA THR A 592 36.71 10.66 -10.58
C THR A 592 38.16 10.22 -10.52
N ALA A 593 38.96 10.69 -11.48
CA ALA A 593 40.39 10.41 -11.50
C ALA A 593 41.05 10.89 -10.20
N ARG A 594 41.97 10.09 -9.67
CA ARG A 594 42.71 10.40 -8.43
C ARG A 594 44.13 10.81 -8.78
N ASN A 595 44.72 11.70 -7.98
CA ASN A 595 46.13 12.04 -8.15
C ASN A 595 47.00 10.98 -7.45
N ILE A 596 47.92 10.38 -8.20
CA ILE A 596 49.01 9.56 -7.67
C ILE A 596 50.30 10.37 -7.87
N ASN A 597 50.93 10.83 -6.78
CA ASN A 597 52.11 11.69 -6.82
C ASN A 597 51.98 12.93 -7.74
N GLY A 598 50.79 13.53 -7.77
CA GLY A 598 50.49 14.72 -8.58
C GLY A 598 50.07 14.43 -10.03
N VAL A 599 50.15 13.17 -10.50
CA VAL A 599 49.67 12.77 -11.83
C VAL A 599 48.24 12.23 -11.72
N LYS A 600 47.34 12.75 -12.55
CA LYS A 600 45.93 12.35 -12.59
C LYS A 600 45.80 10.96 -13.23
N PHE A 601 45.23 10.00 -12.50
CA PHE A 601 45.04 8.62 -12.94
C PHE A 601 43.56 8.23 -12.88
N ASP A 602 43.04 7.76 -14.01
CA ASP A 602 41.67 7.25 -14.14
C ASP A 602 41.63 5.77 -14.54
N GLY A 603 42.77 5.07 -14.67
CA GLY A 603 42.80 3.65 -15.05
C GLY A 603 42.58 3.35 -16.54
N SER A 604 42.48 4.38 -17.40
CA SER A 604 42.31 4.20 -18.84
C SER A 604 43.55 3.79 -19.63
N GLY A 605 44.70 3.78 -18.96
CA GLY A 605 46.00 3.41 -19.49
C GLY A 605 47.05 3.40 -18.37
N ASP A 606 48.28 3.01 -18.70
CA ASP A 606 49.39 2.96 -17.74
C ASP A 606 49.73 4.35 -17.20
N ILE A 607 50.14 4.41 -15.93
CA ILE A 607 50.65 5.63 -15.30
C ILE A 607 52.18 5.65 -15.36
N ASN A 608 52.74 6.74 -15.89
CA ASN A 608 54.19 6.94 -15.90
C ASN A 608 54.59 8.01 -14.86
N ILE A 609 55.47 7.65 -13.92
CA ILE A 609 55.98 8.53 -12.87
C ILE A 609 57.49 8.66 -13.06
N ASN A 610 57.96 9.79 -13.59
CA ASN A 610 59.39 10.04 -13.75
C ASN A 610 60.07 10.18 -12.38
N THR A 611 61.05 9.32 -12.09
CA THR A 611 61.70 9.22 -10.75
C THR A 611 62.80 10.26 -10.51
N LEU A 612 63.41 10.78 -11.58
CA LEU A 612 64.38 11.88 -11.57
C LEU A 612 64.06 12.84 -12.72
N VAL A 613 63.65 14.07 -12.40
CA VAL A 613 63.39 15.14 -13.37
C VAL A 613 64.24 16.36 -13.04
N SER A 614 64.69 17.08 -14.06
CA SER A 614 65.46 18.30 -13.87
C SER A 614 64.61 19.31 -13.10
N ARG A 615 65.16 19.87 -12.04
CA ARG A 615 64.56 20.99 -11.30
C ARG A 615 65.00 22.34 -11.88
N GLY A 616 65.59 22.34 -13.07
CA GLY A 616 66.10 23.51 -13.77
C GLY A 616 67.51 23.89 -13.37
N ARG A 617 67.93 25.07 -13.83
CA ARG A 617 69.28 25.62 -13.63
C ARG A 617 69.46 26.12 -12.21
N VAL A 618 70.53 25.71 -11.54
CA VAL A 618 70.89 26.18 -10.19
C VAL A 618 72.33 26.63 -10.17
N THR A 619 72.67 27.70 -9.45
CA THR A 619 74.07 28.14 -9.26
C THR A 619 74.78 27.26 -8.25
N ALA A 620 76.07 26.99 -8.45
CA ALA A 620 76.85 26.17 -7.53
C ALA A 620 76.82 26.74 -6.11
N LEU A 621 76.35 25.94 -5.16
CA LEU A 621 76.35 26.31 -3.74
C LEU A 621 77.78 26.56 -3.25
N SER A 622 77.95 27.52 -2.35
CA SER A 622 79.25 27.93 -1.79
C SER A 622 79.16 28.20 -0.30
N GLY A 623 80.31 28.25 0.38
CA GLY A 623 80.39 28.39 1.83
C GLY A 623 79.68 27.23 2.53
N SER A 624 78.87 27.54 3.53
CA SER A 624 78.06 26.57 4.29
C SER A 624 76.62 26.39 3.77
N THR A 625 76.28 27.01 2.63
CA THR A 625 74.91 26.98 2.07
C THR A 625 74.49 25.57 1.66
N GLN A 626 73.31 25.14 2.08
CA GLN A 626 72.78 23.80 1.84
C GLN A 626 71.76 23.77 0.71
N GLY A 627 71.66 22.64 0.01
CA GLY A 627 70.60 22.37 -0.97
C GLY A 627 69.30 21.87 -0.33
N THR A 628 68.33 21.53 -1.16
CA THR A 628 67.06 20.96 -0.69
C THR A 628 67.22 19.46 -0.42
N ALA A 629 66.60 18.95 0.64
CA ALA A 629 66.69 17.53 1.02
C ALA A 629 66.20 16.57 -0.09
N GLY A 630 66.82 15.39 -0.16
CA GLY A 630 66.52 14.33 -1.14
C GLY A 630 67.56 14.20 -2.26
N ILE A 631 67.23 13.40 -3.27
CA ILE A 631 68.02 13.25 -4.51
C ILE A 631 67.39 14.15 -5.58
N GLN A 632 68.16 15.09 -6.10
CA GLN A 632 67.67 16.13 -6.99
C GLN A 632 68.59 16.26 -8.20
N MET A 633 67.99 16.37 -9.38
CA MET A 633 68.74 16.64 -10.60
C MET A 633 68.57 18.11 -10.97
N TYR A 634 69.68 18.78 -11.22
CA TYR A 634 69.75 20.17 -11.67
C TYR A 634 70.60 20.29 -12.93
N GLU A 635 70.53 21.45 -13.57
CA GLU A 635 71.35 21.79 -14.74
C GLU A 635 72.45 22.79 -14.33
N ALA A 636 73.71 22.44 -14.61
CA ALA A 636 74.81 23.39 -14.62
C ALA A 636 74.79 24.13 -15.96
N TYR A 637 74.67 25.46 -15.91
CA TYR A 637 74.55 26.31 -17.08
C TYR A 637 75.14 27.69 -16.81
N ASN A 638 76.45 27.81 -17.02
CA ASN A 638 77.28 28.99 -16.86
C ASN A 638 77.08 29.70 -15.51
N ASN A 639 77.09 28.91 -14.43
CA ASN A 639 76.61 29.31 -13.11
C ASN A 639 77.54 28.79 -12.00
N SER A 640 78.85 29.03 -12.18
CA SER A 640 79.91 28.80 -11.20
C SER A 640 80.23 27.33 -10.85
N TYR A 641 79.72 26.37 -11.63
CA TYR A 641 80.20 24.99 -11.60
C TYR A 641 81.55 24.86 -12.34
N PRO A 642 82.35 23.81 -12.05
CA PRO A 642 83.64 23.55 -12.71
C PRO A 642 83.58 23.45 -14.24
N THR A 643 82.41 23.13 -14.81
CA THR A 643 82.15 23.16 -16.25
C THR A 643 81.09 24.19 -16.58
N THR A 644 81.18 24.78 -17.78
CA THR A 644 80.19 25.74 -18.27
C THR A 644 78.81 25.09 -18.42
N TYR A 645 78.73 23.83 -18.83
CA TYR A 645 77.46 23.11 -18.99
C TYR A 645 77.56 21.70 -18.42
N GLY A 646 76.47 21.19 -17.87
CA GLY A 646 76.42 19.84 -17.31
C GLY A 646 75.12 19.51 -16.59
N ASN A 647 75.03 18.27 -16.10
CA ASN A 647 73.99 17.83 -15.18
C ASN A 647 74.57 17.66 -13.78
N VAL A 648 73.83 18.12 -12.77
CA VAL A 648 74.23 18.01 -11.36
C VAL A 648 73.25 17.10 -10.66
N LEU A 649 73.77 16.04 -10.06
CA LEU A 649 73.03 15.23 -9.09
C LEU A 649 73.39 15.71 -7.69
N HIS A 650 72.42 16.35 -7.02
CA HIS A 650 72.52 16.81 -5.65
C HIS A 650 71.87 15.77 -4.72
N MET A 651 72.57 15.36 -3.68
CA MET A 651 72.11 14.33 -2.74
C MET A 651 72.25 14.84 -1.32
N LYS A 652 71.12 15.11 -0.67
CA LYS A 652 71.06 15.58 0.71
C LYS A 652 70.20 14.67 1.58
N GLY A 653 70.68 14.36 2.78
CA GLY A 653 69.93 13.57 3.75
C GLY A 653 68.61 14.26 4.16
N ALA A 654 67.57 13.48 4.45
CA ALA A 654 66.28 14.04 4.88
C ALA A 654 66.36 14.78 6.22
N SER A 655 67.20 14.29 7.13
CA SER A 655 67.40 14.86 8.48
C SER A 655 68.86 15.23 8.79
N ALA A 656 69.80 14.76 7.97
CA ALA A 656 71.23 15.03 8.10
C ALA A 656 71.61 16.32 7.37
N ALA A 657 72.53 17.10 7.94
CA ALA A 657 73.14 18.26 7.30
C ALA A 657 74.14 17.86 6.18
N GLY A 658 74.55 16.59 6.14
CA GLY A 658 75.48 16.05 5.14
C GLY A 658 74.87 15.98 3.76
N GLU A 659 75.65 16.37 2.76
CA GLU A 659 75.21 16.41 1.36
C GLU A 659 76.40 16.30 0.40
N GLY A 660 76.11 15.85 -0.82
CA GLY A 660 77.10 15.65 -1.87
C GLY A 660 76.56 16.03 -3.23
N GLU A 661 77.47 16.40 -4.13
CA GLU A 661 77.14 16.69 -5.51
C GLU A 661 78.06 15.93 -6.46
N LEU A 662 77.45 15.37 -7.49
CA LEU A 662 78.12 14.81 -8.67
C LEU A 662 77.74 15.68 -9.87
N LEU A 663 78.73 16.36 -10.45
CA LEU A 663 78.59 17.09 -11.69
C LEU A 663 79.15 16.25 -12.83
N ILE A 664 78.34 16.03 -13.85
CA ILE A 664 78.78 15.47 -15.13
C ILE A 664 78.75 16.61 -16.14
N GLY A 665 79.93 17.05 -16.57
CA GLY A 665 80.03 18.06 -17.61
C GLY A 665 79.42 17.58 -18.92
N TRP A 666 79.01 18.51 -19.77
CA TRP A 666 78.73 18.19 -21.17
C TRP A 666 79.97 18.52 -22.00
N SER A 667 80.45 17.56 -22.79
CA SER A 667 81.50 17.86 -23.76
C SER A 667 80.91 18.73 -24.86
N GLY A 668 81.54 19.87 -25.16
CA GLY A 668 81.11 20.77 -26.24
C GLY A 668 81.24 20.17 -27.65
N THR A 669 81.77 18.95 -27.75
CA THR A 669 82.02 18.22 -28.99
C THR A 669 81.40 16.82 -28.88
N SER A 670 80.50 16.46 -29.81
CA SER A 670 79.81 15.15 -29.80
C SER A 670 80.78 13.98 -29.69
N GLY A 671 80.56 13.11 -28.69
CA GLY A 671 81.38 11.92 -28.45
C GLY A 671 82.72 12.17 -27.75
N ALA A 672 83.09 13.43 -27.44
CA ALA A 672 84.31 13.73 -26.69
C ALA A 672 84.15 13.43 -25.20
N HIS A 673 85.28 13.16 -24.53
CA HIS A 673 85.33 12.93 -23.09
C HIS A 673 84.77 14.12 -22.31
N ALA A 674 83.86 13.85 -21.38
CA ALA A 674 83.30 14.86 -20.49
C ALA A 674 83.86 14.67 -19.06
N PRO A 675 84.35 15.74 -18.41
CA PRO A 675 84.89 15.63 -17.07
C PRO A 675 83.75 15.43 -16.05
N VAL A 676 84.02 14.59 -15.05
CA VAL A 676 83.13 14.33 -13.91
C VAL A 676 83.76 14.91 -12.67
N PHE A 677 82.99 15.68 -11.89
CA PHE A 677 83.45 16.28 -10.64
C PHE A 677 82.58 15.82 -9.48
N ILE A 678 83.23 15.59 -8.34
CA ILE A 678 82.55 15.30 -7.08
C ILE A 678 82.94 16.33 -6.04
N ARG A 679 82.01 16.62 -5.16
CA ARG A 679 82.28 17.33 -3.91
C ARG A 679 81.32 16.87 -2.83
N SER A 680 81.70 17.09 -1.59
CA SER A 680 80.86 16.79 -0.45
C SER A 680 80.96 17.87 0.61
N ARG A 681 79.97 17.88 1.48
CA ARG A 681 79.89 18.71 2.67
C ARG A 681 79.62 17.79 3.86
N ARG A 682 80.41 17.94 4.92
CA ARG A 682 80.29 17.13 6.14
C ARG A 682 78.93 17.34 6.80
N ASP A 683 78.46 16.32 7.52
CA ASP A 683 77.20 16.32 8.28
C ASP A 683 77.22 17.19 9.55
N THR A 684 77.38 18.51 9.34
CA THR A 684 77.36 19.57 10.37
C THR A 684 76.84 20.86 9.71
N THR A 685 76.21 21.78 10.45
CA THR A 685 75.52 22.95 9.87
C THR A 685 76.44 24.08 9.42
N ASP A 686 77.69 24.11 9.87
CA ASP A 686 78.71 25.12 9.57
C ASP A 686 79.79 24.66 8.59
N ALA A 687 79.88 23.36 8.29
CA ALA A 687 80.84 22.83 7.32
C ALA A 687 80.74 23.55 5.96
N ALA A 688 81.88 23.95 5.42
CA ALA A 688 81.97 24.45 4.07
C ALA A 688 81.90 23.28 3.06
N TRP A 689 81.45 23.57 1.84
CA TRP A 689 81.63 22.65 0.71
C TRP A 689 83.11 22.36 0.49
N SER A 690 83.46 21.09 0.27
CA SER A 690 84.78 20.75 -0.25
C SER A 690 85.00 21.43 -1.60
N ALA A 691 86.26 21.68 -1.95
CA ALA A 691 86.60 22.02 -3.33
C ALA A 691 86.08 20.91 -4.26
N TRP A 692 85.76 21.29 -5.50
CA TRP A 692 85.42 20.33 -6.54
C TRP A 692 86.65 19.51 -6.89
N ALA A 693 86.52 18.20 -6.83
CA ALA A 693 87.55 17.25 -7.23
C ALA A 693 87.13 16.57 -8.53
N GLN A 694 87.99 16.61 -9.55
CA GLN A 694 87.75 15.85 -10.78
C GLN A 694 88.00 14.36 -10.51
N VAL A 695 87.10 13.52 -10.99
CA VAL A 695 87.32 12.08 -11.08
C VAL A 695 88.07 11.82 -12.38
N TYR A 696 89.34 11.40 -12.27
CA TYR A 696 90.19 11.11 -13.42
C TYR A 696 89.90 9.70 -13.96
N THR A 697 89.70 9.60 -15.26
CA THR A 697 89.58 8.34 -16.01
C THR A 697 90.86 8.07 -16.80
N ALA A 698 90.97 6.89 -17.42
CA ALA A 698 92.08 6.56 -18.32
C ALA A 698 92.21 7.51 -19.55
N LYS A 699 91.22 8.38 -19.80
CA LYS A 699 91.26 9.39 -20.86
C LYS A 699 91.74 10.77 -20.37
N ASP A 700 91.87 10.97 -19.06
CA ASP A 700 92.35 12.22 -18.51
C ASP A 700 93.88 12.23 -18.38
N SER A 701 94.50 13.38 -18.66
CA SER A 701 95.93 13.61 -18.40
C SER A 701 96.10 14.08 -16.95
N ILE A 702 96.74 13.26 -16.11
CA ILE A 702 96.96 13.56 -14.69
C ILE A 702 98.23 14.41 -14.53
N PRO A 703 98.14 15.66 -14.03
CA PRO A 703 99.32 16.50 -13.80
C PRO A 703 100.29 15.84 -12.81
N GLY A 704 101.53 15.59 -13.25
CA GLY A 704 102.59 14.99 -12.44
C GLY A 704 102.75 13.47 -12.55
N VAL A 705 102.01 12.79 -13.42
CA VAL A 705 102.03 11.31 -13.50
C VAL A 705 102.32 10.76 -14.92
N ASN A 706 102.41 11.59 -15.96
CA ASN A 706 102.59 11.10 -17.34
C ASN A 706 103.78 11.69 -18.11
N THR A 707 105.00 11.43 -17.62
CA THR A 707 106.19 11.05 -18.43
C THR A 707 107.17 10.29 -17.52
N THR A 708 107.21 8.95 -17.65
CA THR A 708 108.10 7.99 -16.96
C THR A 708 108.08 8.00 -15.42
N GLY A 709 107.49 6.93 -14.85
CA GLY A 709 107.14 6.80 -13.43
C GLY A 709 108.31 6.85 -12.44
N ASN A 710 108.03 7.43 -11.27
CA ASN A 710 108.92 7.47 -10.12
C ASN A 710 108.76 6.22 -9.24
N GLN A 711 109.41 5.13 -9.63
CA GLN A 711 109.88 4.10 -8.70
C GLN A 711 111.39 3.92 -8.91
N ASN A 712 112.14 4.14 -7.84
CA ASN A 712 113.60 4.17 -7.79
C ASN A 712 114.22 2.77 -8.03
N THR A 713 115.05 2.60 -9.08
CA THR A 713 115.67 1.33 -9.52
C THR A 713 117.19 1.40 -9.72
N THR A 714 117.93 2.11 -8.87
CA THR A 714 119.41 2.10 -8.93
C THR A 714 120.00 0.89 -8.20
N GLY A 715 120.31 -0.20 -8.92
CA GLY A 715 121.13 -1.32 -8.42
C GLY A 715 121.19 -2.56 -9.32
N ASN A 716 122.25 -2.66 -10.14
CA ASN A 716 122.45 -3.58 -11.26
C ASN A 716 122.90 -5.01 -10.84
N ALA A 717 121.96 -5.96 -10.69
CA ALA A 717 122.26 -7.34 -10.27
C ALA A 717 122.60 -8.31 -11.42
N ALA A 718 122.19 -8.01 -12.66
CA ALA A 718 122.24 -8.99 -13.74
C ALA A 718 123.58 -9.06 -14.50
N THR A 719 124.52 -8.12 -14.28
CA THR A 719 125.80 -8.06 -15.03
C THR A 719 127.05 -7.92 -14.15
N ALA A 720 126.98 -8.16 -12.85
CA ALA A 720 128.10 -7.98 -11.93
C ALA A 720 129.03 -9.21 -11.93
N THR A 721 130.28 -9.04 -12.38
CA THR A 721 131.32 -10.11 -12.40
C THR A 721 132.26 -10.09 -11.18
N LYS A 722 132.17 -9.04 -10.33
CA LYS A 722 132.81 -8.98 -9.01
C LYS A 722 132.13 -7.95 -8.10
N LEU A 723 132.23 -8.12 -6.79
CA LEU A 723 131.80 -7.18 -5.75
C LEU A 723 132.79 -6.00 -5.69
N GLN A 724 132.26 -4.78 -5.62
CA GLN A 724 133.07 -3.55 -5.52
C GLN A 724 133.91 -3.48 -4.23
N THR A 725 133.52 -4.21 -3.18
CA THR A 725 134.33 -4.42 -1.97
C THR A 725 134.24 -5.89 -1.58
N ALA A 726 135.37 -6.59 -1.59
CA ALA A 726 135.43 -8.00 -1.19
C ALA A 726 134.91 -8.18 0.25
N ARG A 727 134.02 -9.14 0.45
CA ARG A 727 133.47 -9.49 1.77
C ARG A 727 134.20 -10.71 2.30
N LYS A 728 134.40 -10.80 3.62
CA LYS A 728 134.97 -12.01 4.23
C LYS A 728 133.85 -13.02 4.48
N ILE A 729 133.99 -14.23 3.96
CA ILE A 729 133.16 -15.39 4.30
C ILE A 729 134.05 -16.35 5.07
N ALA A 730 133.70 -16.66 6.32
CA ALA A 730 134.47 -17.59 7.17
C ALA A 730 135.98 -17.22 7.31
N GLY A 731 136.26 -15.91 7.36
CA GLY A 731 137.61 -15.33 7.47
C GLY A 731 138.36 -15.13 6.14
N VAL A 732 137.87 -15.69 5.03
CA VAL A 732 138.50 -15.63 3.70
C VAL A 732 137.81 -14.58 2.83
N ALA A 733 138.58 -13.73 2.13
CA ALA A 733 138.01 -12.67 1.29
C ALA A 733 137.41 -13.24 -0.02
N PHE A 734 136.22 -12.77 -0.37
CA PHE A 734 135.45 -13.18 -1.54
C PHE A 734 134.81 -11.96 -2.22
N ASP A 735 135.05 -11.85 -3.52
CA ASP A 735 134.49 -10.81 -4.37
C ASP A 735 133.67 -11.36 -5.54
N GLY A 736 133.41 -12.67 -5.60
CA GLY A 736 132.57 -13.28 -6.64
C GLY A 736 133.22 -13.42 -8.02
N SER A 737 134.52 -13.13 -8.18
CA SER A 737 135.25 -13.30 -9.44
C SER A 737 135.71 -14.75 -9.73
N ALA A 738 135.70 -15.63 -8.72
CA ALA A 738 135.97 -17.07 -8.80
C ALA A 738 135.30 -17.80 -7.63
N ASP A 739 135.17 -19.13 -7.72
CA ASP A 739 134.63 -19.96 -6.63
C ASP A 739 135.48 -19.85 -5.35
N ILE A 740 134.83 -19.86 -4.19
CA ILE A 740 135.50 -19.76 -2.89
C ILE A 740 135.85 -21.14 -2.33
N THR A 741 137.12 -21.36 -1.95
CA THR A 741 137.57 -22.58 -1.28
C THR A 741 137.64 -22.35 0.24
N LEU A 742 136.84 -23.09 1.01
CA LEU A 742 136.81 -23.04 2.47
C LEU A 742 137.28 -24.38 3.05
N THR A 743 138.19 -24.33 4.03
CA THR A 743 138.65 -25.53 4.75
C THR A 743 137.79 -25.80 5.98
N ALA A 744 137.85 -27.03 6.53
CA ALA A 744 137.09 -27.41 7.73
C ALA A 744 137.34 -26.48 8.93
N ALA A 745 138.57 -25.93 9.04
CA ALA A 745 138.93 -24.93 10.04
C ALA A 745 138.27 -23.55 9.81
N ASN A 746 137.98 -23.16 8.57
CA ASN A 746 137.26 -21.89 8.29
C ASN A 746 135.81 -21.94 8.79
N LEU A 747 135.21 -23.13 8.81
CA LEU A 747 133.78 -23.32 9.06
C LEU A 747 133.46 -23.82 10.47
N ASN A 748 134.45 -23.97 11.36
CA ASN A 748 134.33 -24.70 12.63
C ASN A 748 133.69 -26.10 12.44
N ALA A 749 134.04 -26.78 11.34
CA ALA A 749 133.51 -28.09 10.98
C ALA A 749 134.57 -29.18 11.19
N TYR A 750 134.14 -30.38 11.61
CA TYR A 750 135.01 -31.54 11.77
C TYR A 750 135.28 -32.21 10.40
N THR A 751 136.52 -32.63 10.19
CA THR A 751 136.97 -33.38 9.00
C THR A 751 136.42 -34.82 9.00
N LYS A 752 136.40 -35.45 7.83
CA LYS A 752 135.94 -36.85 7.66
C LYS A 752 136.64 -37.85 8.61
N THR A 753 137.89 -37.57 8.98
CA THR A 753 138.69 -38.36 9.95
C THR A 753 138.19 -38.17 11.38
N GLU A 754 137.78 -36.96 11.78
CA GLU A 754 137.22 -36.66 13.10
C GLU A 754 135.80 -37.23 13.26
N VAL A 755 135.01 -37.23 12.19
CA VAL A 755 133.68 -37.86 12.16
C VAL A 755 133.77 -39.39 12.25
N THR A 756 134.79 -40.02 11.66
CA THR A 756 135.00 -41.49 11.74
C THR A 756 135.39 -41.95 13.15
N ASN A 757 136.09 -41.09 13.92
CA ASN A 757 136.42 -41.34 15.32
C ASN A 757 135.24 -41.07 16.29
N LEU A 758 134.36 -40.09 15.99
CA LEU A 758 133.12 -39.87 16.75
C LEU A 758 132.10 -41.01 16.53
N LEU A 759 132.01 -41.54 15.31
CA LEU A 759 131.03 -42.56 14.93
C LEU A 759 131.32 -43.94 15.57
N SER A 760 132.56 -44.17 15.99
CA SER A 760 132.97 -45.36 16.77
C SER A 760 132.55 -45.29 18.25
N SER A 761 132.04 -44.14 18.73
CA SER A 761 131.67 -43.90 20.15
C SER A 761 130.17 -43.75 20.42
N TYR A 762 129.32 -43.68 19.38
CA TYR A 762 127.86 -43.47 19.51
C TYR A 762 127.00 -44.72 19.33
N VAL A 763 127.59 -45.91 19.19
CA VAL A 763 126.89 -47.17 19.51
C VAL A 763 126.91 -47.35 21.03
N LYS A 764 126.01 -46.61 21.72
CA LYS A 764 125.37 -46.95 23.00
C LYS A 764 124.51 -45.78 23.50
N SER A 765 123.29 -45.64 22.97
CA SER A 765 122.09 -45.38 23.80
C SER A 765 120.82 -45.62 22.99
N SER A 766 119.89 -46.33 23.63
CA SER A 766 118.77 -47.06 23.04
C SER A 766 117.44 -46.41 23.41
N ALA A 767 116.92 -45.46 22.62
CA ALA A 767 115.61 -44.86 22.94
C ALA A 767 114.73 -44.27 21.81
N LEU A 768 115.07 -44.28 20.52
CA LEU A 768 114.14 -43.78 19.47
C LEU A 768 114.21 -44.52 18.11
N PRO A 769 113.83 -45.81 17.96
CA PRO A 769 113.79 -46.48 16.66
C PRO A 769 112.36 -46.67 16.09
N SER A 770 111.33 -46.01 16.60
CA SER A 770 109.93 -46.38 16.30
C SER A 770 109.09 -45.37 15.51
N MET A 771 109.70 -44.30 14.97
CA MET A 771 108.99 -43.34 14.10
C MET A 771 109.50 -43.44 12.66
N THR A 772 108.61 -43.85 11.76
CA THR A 772 108.88 -43.80 10.31
C THR A 772 107.99 -42.73 9.68
N VAL A 773 108.61 -41.72 9.06
CA VAL A 773 107.92 -40.75 8.22
C VAL A 773 108.16 -41.14 6.77
N ARG A 774 107.09 -41.41 6.02
CA ARG A 774 107.20 -41.71 4.60
C ARG A 774 107.35 -40.41 3.81
N THR A 775 108.33 -40.34 2.91
CA THR A 775 108.60 -39.16 2.07
C THR A 775 107.93 -39.24 0.69
N SER A 776 107.19 -40.32 0.41
CA SER A 776 106.41 -40.54 -0.80
C SER A 776 104.94 -40.76 -0.46
N SER A 777 104.04 -40.32 -1.36
CA SER A 777 102.60 -40.46 -1.17
C SER A 777 102.16 -41.93 -1.06
N VAL A 778 101.10 -42.17 -0.29
CA VAL A 778 100.45 -43.48 -0.19
C VAL A 778 99.56 -43.64 -1.41
N SER A 779 100.09 -44.23 -2.48
CA SER A 779 99.38 -44.44 -3.74
C SER A 779 98.65 -45.80 -3.81
N GLY A 780 97.60 -45.89 -4.62
CA GLY A 780 96.93 -47.16 -4.97
C GLY A 780 95.66 -47.48 -4.18
N GLY A 781 94.93 -46.46 -3.70
CA GLY A 781 93.60 -46.66 -3.10
C GLY A 781 92.50 -46.60 -4.15
N ASP A 782 91.62 -47.61 -4.19
CA ASP A 782 90.42 -47.57 -5.03
C ASP A 782 89.41 -46.51 -4.52
N MET A 783 88.57 -45.96 -5.39
CA MET A 783 87.47 -45.09 -4.95
C MET A 783 86.41 -45.91 -4.21
N GLY A 784 86.13 -45.54 -2.95
CA GLY A 784 85.07 -46.13 -2.15
C GLY A 784 85.42 -47.43 -1.41
N MET A 785 86.66 -47.57 -0.96
CA MET A 785 87.13 -48.70 -0.16
C MET A 785 86.36 -48.83 1.16
N SER A 786 86.16 -50.06 1.62
CA SER A 786 85.68 -50.32 2.98
C SER A 786 86.79 -50.04 4.01
N LEU A 787 86.40 -49.83 5.27
CA LEU A 787 87.35 -49.61 6.37
C LEU A 787 88.39 -50.73 6.50
N SER A 788 87.98 -51.99 6.30
CA SER A 788 88.89 -53.15 6.36
C SER A 788 89.89 -53.17 5.19
N ALA A 789 89.48 -52.75 4.01
CA ALA A 789 90.37 -52.60 2.85
C ALA A 789 91.39 -51.48 3.07
N PHE A 790 90.97 -50.34 3.61
CA PHE A 790 91.85 -49.22 3.94
C PHE A 790 92.93 -49.60 4.98
N ILE A 791 92.55 -50.29 6.06
CA ILE A 791 93.51 -50.76 7.07
C ILE A 791 94.52 -51.76 6.47
N SER A 792 94.06 -52.62 5.55
CA SER A 792 94.95 -53.57 4.86
C SER A 792 95.95 -52.86 3.95
N HIS A 793 95.55 -51.78 3.30
CA HIS A 793 96.42 -50.93 2.50
C HIS A 793 97.48 -50.21 3.33
N LEU A 794 97.12 -49.75 4.53
CA LEU A 794 98.09 -49.17 5.46
C LEU A 794 99.08 -50.22 5.98
N LYS A 795 98.64 -51.46 6.21
CA LYS A 795 99.51 -52.58 6.58
C LYS A 795 100.51 -52.93 5.47
N SER A 796 100.07 -52.99 4.21
CA SER A 796 100.97 -53.26 3.07
C SER A 796 101.99 -52.14 2.85
N ASN A 797 101.62 -50.89 3.18
CA ASN A 797 102.53 -49.75 3.17
C ASN A 797 103.42 -49.64 4.43
N GLY A 798 103.36 -50.63 5.32
CA GLY A 798 104.24 -50.76 6.48
C GLY A 798 103.81 -49.96 7.72
N ALA A 799 102.62 -49.36 7.71
CA ALA A 799 102.20 -48.42 8.77
C ALA A 799 102.08 -49.04 10.17
N PHE A 800 101.84 -50.36 10.25
CA PHE A 800 101.71 -51.10 11.50
C PHE A 800 102.99 -51.85 11.92
N SER A 801 104.07 -51.72 11.15
CA SER A 801 105.35 -52.39 11.45
C SER A 801 106.18 -51.68 12.53
N LYS A 802 105.75 -50.49 12.97
CA LYS A 802 106.39 -49.63 13.98
C LYS A 802 105.34 -49.04 14.91
N SER A 803 105.76 -48.52 16.07
CA SER A 803 104.86 -47.95 17.06
C SER A 803 104.20 -46.64 16.59
N TYR A 804 104.88 -45.87 15.73
CA TYR A 804 104.31 -44.67 15.13
C TYR A 804 104.74 -44.51 13.66
N TRP A 805 103.77 -44.20 12.82
CA TRP A 805 103.98 -44.05 11.38
C TRP A 805 103.17 -42.87 10.85
N ILE A 806 103.80 -42.10 9.95
CA ILE A 806 103.17 -40.97 9.24
C ILE A 806 103.31 -41.19 7.74
N GLY A 807 102.18 -41.09 7.04
CA GLY A 807 102.10 -41.07 5.59
C GLY A 807 101.23 -39.92 5.08
N PHE A 808 101.41 -39.58 3.81
CA PHE A 808 100.70 -38.49 3.15
C PHE A 808 99.89 -39.05 1.97
N GLY A 809 98.66 -38.57 1.81
CA GLY A 809 97.83 -38.82 0.64
C GLY A 809 98.39 -38.16 -0.62
N ASP A 810 98.00 -38.66 -1.79
CA ASP A 810 98.46 -38.11 -3.07
C ASP A 810 97.88 -36.72 -3.35
N ALA A 811 98.67 -35.83 -3.95
CA ALA A 811 98.37 -34.40 -4.10
C ALA A 811 97.51 -34.06 -5.33
N MET A 812 97.26 -35.03 -6.23
CA MET A 812 96.54 -34.78 -7.49
C MET A 812 95.17 -35.47 -7.61
N GLY A 813 94.58 -35.92 -6.51
CA GLY A 813 93.17 -36.36 -6.44
C GLY A 813 92.80 -37.69 -7.14
N PHE A 814 93.50 -38.11 -8.19
CA PHE A 814 93.06 -39.23 -9.03
C PHE A 814 93.40 -40.65 -8.51
N ASN A 815 94.40 -40.81 -7.63
CA ASN A 815 94.87 -42.14 -7.16
C ASN A 815 94.81 -42.32 -5.62
N ALA A 816 94.25 -41.35 -4.89
CA ALA A 816 94.27 -41.35 -3.42
C ALA A 816 93.22 -42.27 -2.79
N GLY A 817 92.16 -42.64 -3.54
CA GLY A 817 91.04 -43.43 -3.04
C GLY A 817 90.16 -42.68 -2.03
N SER A 818 89.03 -43.30 -1.67
CA SER A 818 88.13 -42.79 -0.62
C SER A 818 87.63 -43.94 0.25
N ILE A 819 87.27 -43.64 1.50
CA ILE A 819 86.69 -44.62 2.42
C ILE A 819 85.17 -44.42 2.45
N ASN A 820 84.41 -45.40 1.98
CA ASN A 820 82.94 -45.33 1.93
C ASN A 820 82.28 -46.00 3.16
N ASN A 821 81.07 -45.54 3.49
CA ASN A 821 80.21 -46.07 4.55
C ASN A 821 80.84 -46.05 5.95
N ILE A 822 81.59 -44.99 6.30
CA ILE A 822 81.91 -44.71 7.70
C ILE A 822 80.59 -44.38 8.41
N THR A 823 80.17 -45.28 9.30
CA THR A 823 78.89 -45.19 10.00
C THR A 823 78.77 -43.85 10.74
N GLY A 824 77.80 -43.03 10.34
CA GLY A 824 77.53 -41.71 10.92
C GLY A 824 78.21 -40.50 10.27
N PHE A 825 79.13 -40.68 9.30
CA PHE A 825 79.91 -39.56 8.74
C PHE A 825 80.03 -39.51 7.20
N GLY A 826 79.57 -40.53 6.46
CA GLY A 826 79.60 -40.54 4.98
C GLY A 826 80.96 -40.97 4.39
N ALA A 827 81.22 -40.63 3.13
CA ALA A 827 82.48 -40.93 2.44
C ALA A 827 83.60 -39.95 2.82
N VAL A 828 84.84 -40.44 2.96
CA VAL A 828 86.02 -39.62 3.30
C VAL A 828 87.09 -39.75 2.21
N GLU A 829 87.44 -38.63 1.60
CA GLU A 829 88.47 -38.54 0.55
C GLU A 829 89.87 -38.45 1.18
N LEU A 830 90.84 -39.18 0.64
CA LEU A 830 92.20 -39.27 1.19
C LEU A 830 93.23 -38.41 0.45
N ALA A 831 92.81 -37.68 -0.60
CA ALA A 831 93.68 -36.75 -1.32
C ALA A 831 94.22 -35.68 -0.37
N GLU A 832 95.52 -35.36 -0.51
CA GLU A 832 96.25 -34.38 0.31
C GLU A 832 96.14 -34.58 1.84
N SER A 833 95.71 -35.76 2.30
CA SER A 833 95.43 -36.01 3.72
C SER A 833 96.68 -36.48 4.47
N ILE A 834 96.79 -36.14 5.75
CA ILE A 834 97.82 -36.71 6.62
C ILE A 834 97.25 -37.92 7.33
N ILE A 835 97.94 -39.06 7.20
CA ILE A 835 97.56 -40.33 7.80
C ILE A 835 98.59 -40.72 8.84
N GLU A 836 98.15 -40.79 10.09
CA GLU A 836 98.97 -41.18 11.21
C GLU A 836 98.46 -42.48 11.80
N VAL A 837 99.38 -43.42 12.04
CA VAL A 837 99.06 -44.70 12.66
C VAL A 837 99.89 -44.85 13.92
N PHE A 838 99.20 -44.94 15.05
CA PHE A 838 99.77 -45.24 16.35
C PHE A 838 99.46 -46.70 16.67
N ASN A 839 100.47 -47.56 16.60
CA ASN A 839 100.31 -48.99 16.85
C ASN A 839 100.76 -49.34 18.27
N LEU A 840 99.91 -50.00 19.02
CA LEU A 840 100.22 -50.48 20.36
C LEU A 840 100.69 -51.94 20.30
N PRO A 841 101.56 -52.37 21.23
CA PRO A 841 102.15 -53.72 21.20
C PRO A 841 101.13 -54.87 21.27
N ASN A 842 99.93 -54.63 21.79
CA ASN A 842 98.85 -55.61 21.95
C ASN A 842 98.00 -55.81 20.68
N GLY A 843 98.35 -55.18 19.56
CA GLY A 843 97.60 -55.24 18.30
C GLY A 843 96.44 -54.25 18.21
N ASP A 844 96.23 -53.44 19.25
CA ASP A 844 95.35 -52.29 19.20
C ASP A 844 96.04 -51.13 18.49
N TYR A 845 95.26 -50.27 17.83
CA TYR A 845 95.83 -49.14 17.12
C TYR A 845 94.86 -47.98 17.04
N THR A 846 95.43 -46.81 16.83
CA THR A 846 94.71 -45.58 16.54
C THR A 846 95.16 -45.08 15.18
N ILE A 847 94.21 -44.85 14.28
CA ILE A 847 94.47 -44.16 13.01
C ILE A 847 93.90 -42.75 13.14
N ARG A 848 94.70 -41.74 12.85
CA ARG A 848 94.24 -40.37 12.72
C ARG A 848 94.37 -39.95 11.25
N LEU A 849 93.29 -39.41 10.72
CA LEU A 849 93.22 -38.82 9.39
C LEU A 849 92.93 -37.34 9.54
N THR A 850 93.79 -36.51 8.96
CA THR A 850 93.54 -35.08 8.82
C THR A 850 93.19 -34.83 7.35
N THR A 851 91.95 -34.45 7.09
CA THR A 851 91.43 -34.30 5.71
C THR A 851 91.70 -32.92 5.13
N SER A 852 91.77 -32.83 3.80
CA SER A 852 92.01 -31.56 3.08
C SER A 852 90.84 -30.58 3.20
N HIS A 853 91.10 -29.32 2.80
CA HIS A 853 90.15 -28.21 2.78
C HIS A 853 89.16 -28.25 1.60
N LYS A 854 89.40 -29.13 0.62
CA LYS A 854 88.59 -29.31 -0.60
C LYS A 854 88.24 -30.80 -0.75
N ALA A 855 86.97 -31.11 -1.04
CA ALA A 855 86.53 -32.44 -1.44
C ALA A 855 85.84 -32.34 -2.79
N ASP A 856 86.30 -33.11 -3.76
CA ASP A 856 85.81 -33.03 -5.13
C ASP A 856 84.51 -33.85 -5.33
N TYR A 857 84.14 -34.71 -4.36
CA TYR A 857 82.97 -35.61 -4.44
C TYR A 857 82.02 -35.57 -3.21
N GLY A 858 82.00 -34.47 -2.44
CA GLY A 858 81.02 -34.26 -1.36
C GLY A 858 81.32 -34.96 -0.02
N GLY A 859 82.58 -35.34 0.22
CA GLY A 859 83.05 -35.99 1.45
C GLY A 859 83.41 -35.02 2.60
N VAL A 860 83.85 -35.56 3.74
CA VAL A 860 84.19 -34.78 4.96
C VAL A 860 85.50 -33.99 4.79
N THR A 861 85.42 -32.66 4.66
CA THR A 861 86.57 -31.73 4.61
C THR A 861 86.84 -31.05 5.95
N ASN A 862 88.05 -30.51 6.12
CA ASN A 862 88.48 -29.73 7.30
C ASN A 862 88.20 -30.44 8.63
N ALA A 863 88.42 -31.75 8.70
CA ALA A 863 88.14 -32.55 9.88
C ALA A 863 89.34 -33.40 10.27
N ILE A 864 89.47 -33.61 11.58
CA ILE A 864 90.33 -34.67 12.11
C ILE A 864 89.43 -35.85 12.48
N LEU A 865 89.63 -36.95 11.79
CA LEU A 865 88.91 -38.20 12.01
C LEU A 865 89.84 -39.18 12.72
N VAL A 866 89.39 -39.73 13.83
CA VAL A 866 90.19 -40.66 14.63
C VAL A 866 89.45 -41.98 14.74
N TYR A 867 90.08 -43.05 14.27
CA TYR A 867 89.60 -44.40 14.43
C TYR A 867 90.39 -45.12 15.51
N HIS A 868 89.69 -45.56 16.55
CA HIS A 868 90.29 -46.37 17.60
C HIS A 868 89.86 -47.81 17.42
N TYR A 869 90.82 -48.69 17.14
CA TYR A 869 90.60 -50.12 17.19
C TYR A 869 91.10 -50.65 18.53
N ARG A 870 90.19 -51.31 19.26
CA ARG A 870 90.48 -51.99 20.53
C ARG A 870 89.90 -53.40 20.44
N SER A 871 90.79 -54.37 20.34
CA SER A 871 90.49 -55.80 20.17
C SER A 871 89.60 -56.38 21.27
N ASN A 872 89.57 -55.76 22.45
CA ASN A 872 88.81 -56.21 23.63
C ASN A 872 87.46 -55.48 23.87
N ARG A 873 86.95 -54.67 22.92
CA ARG A 873 85.65 -53.97 23.04
C ARG A 873 84.71 -54.34 21.87
N SER A 874 83.39 -54.22 22.06
CA SER A 874 82.38 -54.43 20.99
C SER A 874 81.45 -53.20 20.86
N PRO A 875 81.35 -52.55 19.68
CA PRO A 875 82.11 -52.85 18.47
C PRO A 875 83.61 -52.54 18.66
N SER A 876 84.47 -53.37 18.06
CA SER A 876 85.93 -53.32 18.24
C SER A 876 86.61 -52.12 17.61
N GLY A 877 85.87 -51.26 16.92
CA GLY A 877 86.31 -49.92 16.60
C GLY A 877 85.19 -48.94 16.35
N GLN A 878 85.49 -47.66 16.59
CA GLN A 878 84.59 -46.53 16.32
C GLN A 878 85.38 -45.35 15.76
N TRP A 879 84.72 -44.61 14.88
CA TRP A 879 85.20 -43.33 14.37
C TRP A 879 84.72 -42.18 15.25
N LEU A 880 85.64 -41.29 15.57
CA LEU A 880 85.40 -40.03 16.27
C LEU A 880 85.73 -38.88 15.33
N LYS A 881 84.78 -37.98 15.08
CA LYS A 881 85.00 -36.78 14.28
C LYS A 881 85.26 -35.60 15.21
N PHE A 882 86.38 -34.94 15.03
CA PHE A 882 86.67 -33.63 15.60
C PHE A 882 86.49 -32.60 14.49
N ALA A 883 85.30 -32.00 14.43
CA ALA A 883 84.97 -30.97 13.46
C ALA A 883 85.12 -29.59 14.09
N GLY A 884 85.86 -28.70 13.44
CA GLY A 884 85.64 -27.27 13.58
C GLY A 884 84.52 -26.87 12.61
N THR A 885 83.32 -26.58 13.11
CA THR A 885 82.28 -25.98 12.29
C THR A 885 82.70 -24.54 11.94
N VAL A 886 83.14 -24.31 10.71
CA VAL A 886 83.05 -22.97 10.09
C VAL A 886 82.26 -23.14 8.81
N GLY A 887 81.01 -22.69 8.86
CA GLY A 887 80.08 -22.75 7.73
C GLY A 887 80.63 -22.00 6.52
N ALA A 888 80.35 -22.53 5.34
CA ALA A 888 80.58 -21.85 4.08
C ALA A 888 79.73 -20.59 3.99
N THR A 889 80.36 -19.44 3.72
CA THR A 889 79.99 -18.55 2.60
C THR A 889 81.17 -17.63 2.25
N SER A 890 81.77 -17.90 1.10
CA SER A 890 82.57 -17.03 0.20
C SER A 890 83.86 -16.36 0.69
N ASN A 891 84.95 -16.83 0.06
CA ASN A 891 86.34 -16.34 -0.09
C ASN A 891 87.28 -16.44 1.11
#